data_AF-A0A4S2JM25-F1
#
_entry.id   AF-A0A4S2JM25-F1
#
_cell.length_a   1.000
_cell.length_b   1.000
_cell.length_c   1.000
_cell.angle_alpha   90.00
_cell.angle_beta   90.00
_cell.angle_gamma   90.00
#
_symmetry.space_group_name_H-M   'P 1'
#
loop_
_entity.id
_entity.type
_entity.pdbx_description
1 polymer ?
#
loop_
_entity_poly.entity_id
_entity_poly.type
_entity_poly.pdbx_seq_one_letter_code
_entity_poly.pdbx_strand_id
1 'polypeptide(L)'
;MDCWSVWLLLVSLLGALLLTGGVELTFELADNAKECFYQEIEKNVSSTLEFQVVTGGQYDVDVTLEAPNKEIIYSQVKTQFDSHSFIPTMSGIYKACFSNEFSTYSHKLVYMDFQVGDELPLPGLGEHVTVMTQMESSAQEVHKNLISILDYQTHHRLREAQGRKRAEELNERVLWWSVMETVCILLIAVGQEQDIPIDINAGKLLDWLINRRHCKKTWHTNILTIRQKINDAIQNMPAHDGIASLLSGAYINYFYCIKIVEILKETEADTKNLFGRYGSQRMKDWQEILRLYEKDNVYLAEAAQILIRNVNYEVPSIKKQIQKLEQSLTEFEKKEAEYKKSENIAHTEYNALCKQLGITGYSTVRRELMDKVKELSEVYQKVAEKTKSLDKVVEFYSAFVEFTFGQQYDSTCVSIIKYVIEKGNTTMFEYTYGEVPASIIEPPLNIKADEDESTGRSSLDTNVIDFGNLDLQREIDFGEEVDLDTEDDIDWGDENAEQPTAAEIYCNISLEESGIVVEASGHEGGVATGSEAHTILDNPTTRSEFINQLFELEAFMKLRLYEFKGDDRNNLLSFSQMQDASSILQLSTIETTQNMLDNIQQKLNLIDRMVTQQESMRQKQDDAQNQIDKLRPLLKLVVQRTKELQTENKIFPRSTRIERYI
;
A
#
# COMPACT_ATOMS: atom_id res chain seq x y z
N MET A 1 76.17 -32.96 -44.04
CA MET A 1 75.42 -34.06 -43.39
C MET A 1 74.89 -34.92 -44.49
N ASP A 2 75.32 -36.18 -44.54
CA ASP A 2 74.94 -37.09 -45.62
C ASP A 2 73.43 -37.34 -45.56
N CYS A 3 72.79 -37.51 -46.72
CA CYS A 3 71.33 -37.73 -46.81
C CYS A 3 70.88 -38.92 -45.93
N TRP A 4 71.78 -39.87 -45.69
CA TRP A 4 71.56 -41.03 -44.83
C TRP A 4 71.53 -40.69 -43.34
N SER A 5 72.33 -39.72 -42.88
CA SER A 5 72.33 -39.23 -41.50
C SER A 5 71.06 -38.44 -41.19
N VAL A 6 70.51 -37.71 -42.16
CA VAL A 6 69.24 -36.99 -42.03
C VAL A 6 68.07 -37.99 -41.96
N TRP A 7 68.11 -39.06 -42.76
CA TRP A 7 67.08 -40.11 -42.73
C TRP A 7 67.09 -40.91 -41.42
N LEU A 8 68.27 -41.22 -40.88
CA LEU A 8 68.42 -41.86 -39.57
C LEU A 8 67.93 -40.96 -38.42
N LEU A 9 68.20 -39.65 -38.47
CA LEU A 9 67.65 -38.69 -37.51
C LEU A 9 66.13 -38.59 -37.61
N LEU A 10 65.57 -38.58 -38.83
CA LEU A 10 64.12 -38.53 -39.04
C LEU A 10 63.42 -39.80 -38.57
N VAL A 11 64.00 -40.98 -38.81
CA VAL A 11 63.48 -42.27 -38.30
C VAL A 11 63.64 -42.37 -36.78
N SER A 12 64.74 -41.86 -36.22
CA SER A 12 64.93 -41.78 -34.76
C SER A 12 63.94 -40.80 -34.10
N LEU A 13 63.65 -39.67 -34.76
CA LEU A 13 62.68 -38.68 -34.27
C LEU A 13 61.24 -39.23 -34.39
N LEU A 14 60.90 -39.88 -35.50
CA LEU A 14 59.62 -40.57 -35.67
C LEU A 14 59.46 -41.72 -34.67
N GLY A 15 60.51 -42.49 -34.42
CA GLY A 15 60.52 -43.57 -33.44
C GLY A 15 60.34 -43.06 -32.00
N ALA A 16 60.94 -41.92 -31.66
CA ALA A 16 60.75 -41.28 -30.36
C ALA A 16 59.33 -40.69 -30.19
N LEU A 17 58.73 -40.17 -31.27
CA LEU A 17 57.36 -39.68 -31.30
C LEU A 17 56.29 -40.79 -31.22
N LEU A 18 56.61 -42.01 -31.67
CA LEU A 18 55.68 -43.16 -31.66
C LEU A 18 55.64 -43.92 -30.32
N LEU A 19 56.46 -43.56 -29.33
CA LEU A 19 56.58 -44.26 -28.04
C LEU A 19 56.02 -43.47 -26.85
N THR A 20 55.46 -42.28 -27.05
CA THR A 20 54.82 -41.51 -25.98
C THR A 20 53.31 -41.71 -25.99
N GLY A 21 52.81 -42.63 -25.18
CA GLY A 21 51.41 -42.61 -24.74
C GLY A 21 51.28 -41.62 -23.59
N GLY A 22 50.60 -40.50 -23.80
CA GLY A 22 50.23 -39.58 -22.72
C GLY A 22 48.83 -39.90 -22.23
N VAL A 23 48.68 -40.10 -20.92
CA VAL A 23 47.37 -40.33 -20.26
C VAL A 23 46.74 -38.99 -19.83
N GLU A 24 47.58 -37.97 -19.60
CA GLU A 24 47.20 -36.60 -19.22
C GLU A 24 47.46 -35.62 -20.39
N LEU A 25 46.52 -34.68 -20.62
CA LEU A 25 46.61 -33.68 -21.68
C LEU A 25 46.09 -32.32 -21.20
N THR A 26 46.89 -31.26 -21.39
CA THR A 26 46.39 -29.88 -21.29
C THR A 26 46.30 -29.28 -22.69
N PHE A 27 45.12 -28.82 -23.08
CA PHE A 27 44.87 -28.26 -24.40
C PHE A 27 44.15 -26.91 -24.33
N GLU A 28 44.33 -26.11 -25.38
CA GLU A 28 43.65 -24.84 -25.56
C GLU A 28 42.36 -25.06 -26.37
N LEU A 29 41.24 -24.64 -25.80
CA LEU A 29 39.91 -24.69 -26.38
C LEU A 29 39.50 -23.27 -26.79
N ALA A 30 39.49 -23.00 -28.09
CA ALA A 30 39.18 -21.69 -28.63
C ALA A 30 37.76 -21.21 -28.26
N ASP A 31 37.50 -19.91 -28.41
CA ASP A 31 36.16 -19.36 -28.33
C ASP A 31 35.28 -19.90 -29.46
N ASN A 32 34.00 -20.12 -29.14
CA ASN A 32 33.03 -20.69 -30.07
C ASN A 32 33.43 -22.05 -30.70
N ALA A 33 34.26 -22.84 -30.02
CA ALA A 33 34.81 -24.10 -30.54
C ALA A 33 34.48 -25.30 -29.66
N LYS A 34 34.55 -26.50 -30.26
CA LYS A 34 34.34 -27.79 -29.60
C LYS A 34 35.43 -28.76 -30.02
N GLU A 35 36.11 -29.35 -29.04
CA GLU A 35 37.18 -30.33 -29.25
C GLU A 35 36.77 -31.68 -28.67
N CYS A 36 37.11 -32.77 -29.36
CA CYS A 36 36.71 -34.13 -28.97
C CYS A 36 37.88 -35.10 -29.02
N PHE A 37 38.01 -35.90 -27.96
CA PHE A 37 39.02 -36.92 -27.77
C PHE A 37 38.36 -38.31 -27.80
N TYR A 38 39.06 -39.28 -28.38
CA TYR A 38 38.55 -40.62 -28.62
C TYR A 38 39.47 -41.64 -27.96
N GLN A 39 38.90 -42.55 -27.18
CA GLN A 39 39.63 -43.56 -26.44
C GLN A 39 39.00 -44.93 -26.65
N GLU A 40 39.79 -45.93 -27.05
CA GLU A 40 39.33 -47.31 -27.17
C GLU A 40 39.37 -48.00 -25.80
N ILE A 41 38.24 -48.57 -25.38
CA ILE A 41 38.06 -49.16 -24.06
C ILE A 41 37.40 -50.54 -24.18
N GLU A 42 37.92 -51.53 -23.45
CA GLU A 42 37.37 -52.88 -23.38
C GLU A 42 36.21 -52.99 -22.36
N LYS A 43 35.29 -53.93 -22.60
CA LYS A 43 34.16 -54.20 -21.72
C LYS A 43 34.63 -54.61 -20.32
N ASN A 44 33.95 -54.09 -19.28
CA ASN A 44 34.23 -54.33 -17.86
C ASN A 44 35.57 -53.79 -17.34
N VAL A 45 36.23 -52.86 -18.05
CA VAL A 45 37.46 -52.20 -17.58
C VAL A 45 37.10 -50.84 -16.96
N SER A 46 37.29 -50.67 -15.65
CA SER A 46 37.02 -49.40 -14.96
C SER A 46 37.79 -48.25 -15.62
N SER A 47 37.09 -47.18 -16.01
CA SER A 47 37.69 -46.04 -16.69
C SER A 47 37.23 -44.74 -16.03
N THR A 48 38.11 -43.75 -15.97
CA THR A 48 37.84 -42.46 -15.31
C THR A 48 38.16 -41.32 -16.27
N LEU A 49 37.23 -40.39 -16.43
CA LEU A 49 37.45 -39.12 -17.11
C LEU A 49 37.50 -38.01 -16.06
N GLU A 50 38.64 -37.36 -15.93
CA GLU A 50 38.84 -36.21 -15.06
C GLU A 50 39.22 -34.98 -15.89
N PHE A 51 38.69 -33.82 -15.52
CA PHE A 51 39.06 -32.57 -16.18
C PHE A 51 39.04 -31.39 -15.24
N GLN A 52 39.85 -30.38 -15.55
CA GLN A 52 39.89 -29.10 -14.84
C GLN A 52 40.15 -27.95 -15.80
N VAL A 53 39.33 -26.90 -15.71
CA VAL A 53 39.58 -25.65 -16.44
C VAL A 53 40.63 -24.82 -15.69
N VAL A 54 41.79 -24.64 -16.32
CA VAL A 54 42.96 -23.96 -15.76
C VAL A 54 42.85 -22.45 -15.89
N THR A 55 42.44 -21.96 -17.08
CA THR A 55 42.25 -20.53 -17.35
C THR A 55 41.16 -20.28 -18.40
N GLY A 56 40.65 -19.04 -18.45
CA GLY A 56 39.66 -18.57 -19.43
C GLY A 56 38.27 -18.33 -18.84
N GLY A 57 37.70 -17.13 -19.07
CA GLY A 57 36.32 -16.79 -18.73
C GLY A 57 35.95 -17.03 -17.26
N GLN A 58 34.86 -17.77 -17.03
CA GLN A 58 34.39 -18.18 -15.69
C GLN A 58 34.99 -19.52 -15.23
N TYR A 59 36.07 -19.98 -15.88
CA TYR A 59 36.68 -21.29 -15.66
C TYR A 59 35.70 -22.45 -15.86
N ASP A 60 34.75 -22.35 -16.79
CA ASP A 60 33.68 -23.32 -17.02
C ASP A 60 33.80 -24.02 -18.38
N VAL A 61 33.31 -25.24 -18.58
CA VAL A 61 33.27 -25.90 -19.90
C VAL A 61 32.13 -26.90 -19.95
N ASP A 62 31.56 -27.11 -21.14
CA ASP A 62 30.54 -28.14 -21.35
C ASP A 62 31.23 -29.45 -21.74
N VAL A 63 31.01 -30.52 -20.98
CA VAL A 63 31.65 -31.83 -21.20
C VAL A 63 30.60 -32.88 -21.52
N THR A 64 30.86 -33.69 -22.54
CA THR A 64 29.98 -34.78 -22.96
C THR A 64 30.81 -36.03 -23.24
N LEU A 65 30.42 -37.15 -22.64
CA LEU A 65 31.04 -38.46 -22.83
C LEU A 65 30.03 -39.40 -23.47
N GLU A 66 30.35 -39.87 -24.67
CA GLU A 66 29.52 -40.68 -25.55
C GLU A 66 30.12 -42.09 -25.68
N ALA A 67 29.29 -43.11 -25.46
CA ALA A 67 29.63 -44.52 -25.62
C ALA A 67 29.59 -44.98 -27.09
N PRO A 68 30.15 -46.15 -27.44
CA PRO A 68 30.22 -46.62 -28.84
C PRO A 68 28.86 -46.79 -29.54
N ASN A 69 27.78 -46.99 -28.78
CA ASN A 69 26.39 -47.04 -29.25
C ASN A 69 25.75 -45.66 -29.44
N LYS A 70 26.51 -44.57 -29.30
CA LYS A 70 26.06 -43.16 -29.30
C LYS A 70 25.20 -42.75 -28.11
N GLU A 71 25.21 -43.53 -27.03
CA GLU A 71 24.56 -43.18 -25.79
C GLU A 71 25.44 -42.21 -24.99
N ILE A 72 24.88 -41.11 -24.51
CA ILE A 72 25.59 -40.16 -23.66
C ILE A 72 25.61 -40.74 -22.24
N ILE A 73 26.78 -41.18 -21.79
CA ILE A 73 26.97 -41.78 -20.46
C ILE A 73 27.24 -40.74 -19.38
N TYR A 74 27.75 -39.57 -19.78
CA TYR A 74 27.99 -38.47 -18.87
C TYR A 74 27.91 -37.13 -19.62
N SER A 75 27.23 -36.15 -19.05
CA SER A 75 27.12 -34.81 -19.61
C SER A 75 27.01 -33.78 -18.49
N GLN A 76 27.86 -32.76 -18.57
CA GLN A 76 27.85 -31.62 -17.67
C GLN A 76 27.95 -30.32 -18.46
N VAL A 77 27.30 -29.29 -17.94
CA VAL A 77 27.21 -27.97 -18.57
C VAL A 77 27.83 -26.95 -17.62
N LYS A 78 28.72 -26.11 -18.13
CA LYS A 78 29.42 -25.04 -17.40
C LYS A 78 30.10 -25.50 -16.12
N THR A 79 30.77 -26.65 -16.17
CA THR A 79 31.51 -27.21 -15.03
C THR A 79 32.97 -26.79 -15.05
N GLN A 80 33.53 -26.51 -13.86
CA GLN A 80 34.93 -26.08 -13.72
C GLN A 80 35.90 -27.25 -13.52
N PHE A 81 35.44 -28.26 -12.79
CA PHE A 81 36.16 -29.46 -12.45
C PHE A 81 35.14 -30.57 -12.22
N ASP A 82 35.41 -31.76 -12.74
CA ASP A 82 34.69 -32.97 -12.35
C ASP A 82 35.54 -34.22 -12.65
N SER A 83 35.24 -35.31 -11.97
CA SER A 83 35.87 -36.63 -12.18
C SER A 83 34.78 -37.70 -12.22
N HIS A 84 34.66 -38.38 -13.35
CA HIS A 84 33.63 -39.37 -13.61
C HIS A 84 34.23 -40.75 -13.89
N SER A 85 34.10 -41.66 -12.93
CA SER A 85 34.44 -43.07 -13.09
C SER A 85 33.23 -43.88 -13.56
N PHE A 86 33.42 -44.71 -14.60
CA PHE A 86 32.39 -45.54 -15.20
C PHE A 86 32.92 -46.93 -15.59
N ILE A 87 32.01 -47.90 -15.70
CA ILE A 87 32.32 -49.27 -16.15
C ILE A 87 31.70 -49.47 -17.54
N PRO A 88 32.51 -49.66 -18.60
CA PRO A 88 32.09 -49.90 -19.98
C PRO A 88 31.19 -51.15 -20.12
N THR A 89 29.97 -50.97 -20.63
CA THR A 89 29.02 -52.07 -20.90
C THR A 89 29.34 -52.82 -22.20
N MET A 90 30.05 -52.15 -23.11
CA MET A 90 30.50 -52.67 -24.41
C MET A 90 31.91 -52.18 -24.73
N SER A 91 32.67 -53.02 -25.43
CA SER A 91 33.99 -52.65 -25.96
C SER A 91 33.82 -51.76 -27.18
N GLY A 92 34.62 -50.69 -27.28
CA GLY A 92 34.65 -49.81 -28.44
C GLY A 92 35.24 -48.44 -28.12
N ILE A 93 35.08 -47.52 -29.07
CA ILE A 93 35.60 -46.15 -28.96
C ILE A 93 34.61 -45.28 -28.19
N TYR A 94 35.04 -44.79 -27.03
CA TYR A 94 34.37 -43.76 -26.24
C TYR A 94 34.87 -42.39 -26.66
N LYS A 95 33.98 -41.39 -26.65
CA LYS A 95 34.25 -40.05 -27.14
C LYS A 95 33.96 -39.01 -26.06
N ALA A 96 34.98 -38.30 -25.61
CA ALA A 96 34.88 -37.20 -24.66
C ALA A 96 35.00 -35.86 -25.42
N CYS A 97 33.97 -35.01 -25.37
CA CYS A 97 33.98 -33.70 -26.03
C CYS A 97 33.84 -32.56 -25.03
N PHE A 98 34.63 -31.52 -25.26
CA PHE A 98 34.66 -30.27 -24.52
C PHE A 98 34.19 -29.14 -25.44
N SER A 99 33.14 -28.41 -25.04
CA SER A 99 32.58 -27.30 -25.80
C SER A 99 32.72 -25.98 -25.07
N ASN A 100 33.19 -24.97 -25.80
CA ASN A 100 33.26 -23.57 -25.41
C ASN A 100 32.43 -22.69 -26.36
N GLU A 101 31.42 -23.26 -27.01
CA GLU A 101 30.51 -22.57 -27.92
C GLU A 101 29.80 -21.37 -27.27
N PHE A 102 29.65 -21.38 -25.94
CA PHE A 102 29.00 -20.31 -25.19
C PHE A 102 29.90 -19.09 -24.90
N SER A 103 31.23 -19.18 -25.07
CA SER A 103 32.13 -18.04 -24.85
C SER A 103 32.45 -17.38 -26.19
N THR A 104 32.09 -16.11 -26.33
CA THR A 104 32.28 -15.33 -27.56
C THR A 104 33.64 -14.63 -27.63
N TYR A 105 34.41 -14.61 -26.53
CA TYR A 105 35.62 -13.79 -26.44
C TYR A 105 36.78 -14.42 -25.66
N SER A 106 36.54 -15.49 -24.89
CA SER A 106 37.55 -16.12 -24.05
C SER A 106 37.81 -17.56 -24.47
N HIS A 107 39.01 -17.82 -24.98
CA HIS A 107 39.58 -19.16 -25.06
C HIS A 107 39.80 -19.72 -23.65
N LYS A 108 39.81 -21.04 -23.55
CA LYS A 108 39.96 -21.78 -22.29
C LYS A 108 41.14 -22.73 -22.38
N LEU A 109 41.81 -22.93 -21.26
CA LEU A 109 42.85 -23.95 -21.14
C LEU A 109 42.29 -25.06 -20.25
N VAL A 110 42.13 -26.26 -20.80
CA VAL A 110 41.50 -27.39 -20.12
C VAL A 110 42.55 -28.48 -19.93
N TYR A 111 42.74 -28.87 -18.68
CA TYR A 111 43.44 -30.10 -18.29
C TYR A 111 42.43 -31.25 -18.35
N MET A 112 42.80 -32.35 -18.99
CA MET A 112 42.01 -33.58 -19.07
C MET A 112 42.93 -34.76 -18.79
N ASP A 113 42.42 -35.71 -18.02
CA ASP A 113 43.00 -37.01 -17.79
C ASP A 113 41.95 -38.08 -18.11
N PHE A 114 42.27 -38.99 -19.03
CA PHE A 114 41.37 -40.07 -19.45
C PHE A 114 42.02 -41.42 -19.19
N GLN A 115 41.78 -41.94 -17.98
CA GLN A 115 42.36 -43.17 -17.48
C GLN A 115 41.53 -44.39 -17.90
N VAL A 116 42.18 -45.41 -18.45
CA VAL A 116 41.54 -46.68 -18.87
C VAL A 116 42.20 -47.85 -18.14
N GLY A 117 41.42 -48.51 -17.28
CA GLY A 117 41.87 -49.64 -16.48
C GLY A 117 42.64 -49.24 -15.23
N ASP A 118 43.01 -50.25 -14.43
CA ASP A 118 43.95 -50.06 -13.33
C ASP A 118 45.36 -49.99 -13.89
N GLU A 119 46.20 -49.10 -13.36
CA GLU A 119 47.62 -49.03 -13.75
C GLU A 119 48.30 -50.39 -13.57
N LEU A 120 49.15 -50.75 -14.53
CA LEU A 120 49.86 -52.04 -14.56
C LEU A 120 50.61 -52.25 -13.24
N PRO A 121 50.41 -53.39 -12.54
CA PRO A 121 51.16 -53.68 -11.33
C PRO A 121 52.66 -53.79 -11.65
N LEU A 122 53.48 -53.58 -10.63
CA LEU A 122 54.95 -53.67 -10.71
C LEU A 122 55.38 -54.91 -11.53
N PRO A 123 56.28 -54.73 -12.53
CA PRO A 123 56.71 -55.83 -13.39
C PRO A 123 57.29 -56.98 -12.56
N GLY A 124 56.70 -58.16 -12.67
CA GLY A 124 57.08 -59.38 -11.94
C GLY A 124 56.14 -59.80 -10.80
N LEU A 125 55.14 -58.99 -10.41
CA LEU A 125 54.18 -59.34 -9.35
C LEU A 125 52.84 -59.92 -9.86
N GLY A 126 52.54 -59.79 -11.16
CA GLY A 126 51.21 -60.12 -11.72
C GLY A 126 51.05 -61.50 -12.36
N GLU A 127 52.11 -62.30 -12.47
CA GLU A 127 52.10 -63.52 -13.32
C GLU A 127 51.90 -64.85 -12.55
N HIS A 128 51.78 -64.81 -11.22
CA HIS A 128 51.58 -66.00 -10.39
C HIS A 128 50.22 -65.98 -9.67
N VAL A 129 49.33 -66.91 -10.05
CA VAL A 129 48.03 -67.18 -9.38
C VAL A 129 48.27 -67.96 -8.08
N THR A 130 49.01 -67.36 -7.14
CA THR A 130 49.20 -67.86 -5.78
C THR A 130 48.90 -66.75 -4.78
N VAL A 131 48.51 -67.11 -3.55
CA VAL A 131 48.27 -66.14 -2.46
C VAL A 131 49.52 -65.28 -2.30
N MET A 132 49.38 -63.95 -2.44
CA MET A 132 50.50 -63.01 -2.34
C MET A 132 51.26 -63.21 -1.03
N THR A 133 52.58 -63.17 -1.10
CA THR A 133 53.41 -63.09 0.10
C THR A 133 53.21 -61.74 0.80
N GLN A 134 53.48 -61.67 2.11
CA GLN A 134 53.33 -60.42 2.87
C GLN A 134 54.17 -59.26 2.27
N MET A 135 55.31 -59.58 1.66
CA MET A 135 56.17 -58.61 0.98
C MET A 135 55.55 -58.08 -0.31
N GLU A 136 54.92 -58.94 -1.12
CA GLU A 136 54.26 -58.54 -2.37
C GLU A 136 53.04 -57.65 -2.09
N SER A 137 52.23 -58.00 -1.08
CA SER A 137 51.11 -57.16 -0.65
C SER A 137 51.57 -55.78 -0.18
N SER A 138 52.67 -55.71 0.58
CA SER A 138 53.21 -54.44 1.06
C SER A 138 53.80 -53.61 -0.09
N ALA A 139 54.48 -54.23 -1.06
CA ALA A 139 55.00 -53.55 -2.23
C ALA A 139 53.87 -52.95 -3.10
N GLN A 140 52.78 -53.69 -3.31
CA GLN A 140 51.61 -53.21 -4.04
C GLN A 140 50.90 -52.06 -3.31
N GLU A 141 50.79 -52.14 -1.98
CA GLU A 141 50.23 -51.05 -1.16
C GLU A 141 51.09 -49.78 -1.22
N VAL A 142 52.42 -49.92 -1.13
CA VAL A 142 53.35 -48.78 -1.30
C VAL A 142 53.24 -48.17 -2.69
N HIS A 143 53.13 -48.99 -3.74
CA HIS A 143 52.96 -48.51 -5.10
C HIS A 143 51.66 -47.72 -5.27
N LYS A 144 50.54 -48.25 -4.77
CA LYS A 144 49.24 -47.55 -4.77
C LYS A 144 49.29 -46.22 -4.01
N ASN A 145 49.96 -46.20 -2.86
CA ASN A 145 50.15 -44.97 -2.09
C ASN A 145 51.04 -43.95 -2.84
N LEU A 146 52.08 -44.40 -3.55
CA LEU A 146 52.94 -43.53 -4.37
C LEU A 146 52.19 -42.91 -5.56
N ILE A 147 51.33 -43.68 -6.23
CA ILE A 147 50.47 -43.19 -7.31
C ILE A 147 49.51 -42.12 -6.76
N SER A 148 48.86 -42.40 -5.64
CA SER A 148 47.98 -41.42 -4.98
C SER A 148 48.74 -40.14 -4.60
N ILE A 149 49.98 -40.25 -4.11
CA ILE A 149 50.82 -39.07 -3.81
C ILE A 149 51.13 -38.28 -5.07
N LEU A 150 51.42 -38.95 -6.19
CA LEU A 150 51.73 -38.30 -7.47
C LEU A 150 50.51 -37.51 -7.97
N ASP A 151 49.32 -38.12 -7.94
CA ASP A 151 48.06 -37.49 -8.28
C ASP A 151 47.79 -36.24 -7.40
N TYR A 152 47.95 -36.36 -6.08
CA TYR A 152 47.86 -35.19 -5.18
C TYR A 152 48.88 -34.08 -5.52
N GLN A 153 50.10 -34.44 -5.93
CA GLN A 153 51.11 -33.45 -6.34
C GLN A 153 50.72 -32.75 -7.64
N THR A 154 50.16 -33.47 -8.61
CA THR A 154 49.68 -32.91 -9.87
C THR A 154 48.54 -31.93 -9.63
N HIS A 155 47.53 -32.33 -8.84
CA HIS A 155 46.42 -31.44 -8.46
C HIS A 155 46.89 -30.18 -7.73
N HIS A 156 47.82 -30.34 -6.79
CA HIS A 156 48.38 -29.21 -6.05
C HIS A 156 49.12 -28.23 -6.99
N ARG A 157 49.93 -28.74 -7.92
CA ARG A 157 50.64 -27.91 -8.91
C ARG A 157 49.66 -27.15 -9.81
N LEU A 158 48.57 -27.79 -10.23
CA LEU A 158 47.56 -27.17 -11.08
C LEU A 158 46.84 -26.01 -10.35
N ARG A 159 46.43 -26.23 -9.10
CA ARG A 159 45.84 -25.18 -8.26
C ARG A 159 46.79 -24.03 -8.00
N GLU A 160 48.06 -24.32 -7.74
CA GLU A 160 49.07 -23.29 -7.54
C GLU A 160 49.28 -22.46 -8.80
N ALA A 161 49.36 -23.09 -9.98
CA ALA A 161 49.47 -22.40 -11.26
C ALA A 161 48.27 -21.47 -11.51
N GLN A 162 47.04 -21.96 -11.27
CA GLN A 162 45.82 -21.14 -11.37
C GLN A 162 45.84 -19.95 -10.40
N GLY A 163 46.26 -20.18 -9.15
CA GLY A 163 46.38 -19.15 -8.13
C GLY A 163 47.41 -18.07 -8.48
N ARG A 164 48.60 -18.48 -8.93
CA ARG A 164 49.66 -17.57 -9.37
C ARG A 164 49.21 -16.71 -10.55
N LYS A 165 48.56 -17.31 -11.56
CA LYS A 165 48.08 -16.57 -12.74
C LYS A 165 47.06 -15.50 -12.36
N ARG A 166 46.11 -15.83 -11.49
CA ARG A 166 45.12 -14.88 -10.98
C ARG A 166 45.78 -13.74 -10.19
N ALA A 167 46.78 -14.05 -9.37
CA ALA A 167 47.49 -13.05 -8.58
C ALA A 167 48.27 -12.05 -9.47
N GLU A 168 48.95 -12.54 -10.50
CA GLU A 168 49.67 -11.70 -11.46
C GLU A 168 48.72 -10.76 -12.22
N GLU A 169 47.60 -11.29 -12.73
CA GLU A 169 46.59 -10.48 -13.44
C GLU A 169 45.95 -9.41 -12.54
N LEU A 170 45.68 -9.73 -11.28
CA LEU A 170 45.14 -8.76 -10.32
C LEU A 170 46.16 -7.66 -10.02
N ASN A 171 47.41 -8.05 -9.76
CA ASN A 171 48.48 -7.13 -9.45
C ASN A 171 48.73 -6.13 -10.58
N GLU A 172 48.74 -6.59 -11.84
CA GLU A 172 48.92 -5.72 -13.00
C GLU A 172 47.79 -4.68 -13.12
N ARG A 173 46.52 -5.09 -12.98
CA ARG A 173 45.38 -4.16 -13.07
C ARG A 173 45.39 -3.12 -11.94
N VAL A 174 45.68 -3.55 -10.71
CA VAL A 174 45.76 -2.66 -9.54
C VAL A 174 46.91 -1.66 -9.69
N LEU A 175 48.06 -2.10 -10.22
CA LEU A 175 49.19 -1.22 -10.50
C LEU A 175 48.80 -0.12 -11.49
N TRP A 176 48.16 -0.48 -12.62
CA TRP A 176 47.73 0.49 -13.62
C TRP A 176 46.70 1.48 -13.08
N TRP A 177 45.74 1.00 -12.28
CA TRP A 177 44.77 1.87 -11.62
C TRP A 177 45.44 2.85 -10.65
N SER A 178 46.39 2.38 -9.84
CA SER A 178 47.13 3.20 -8.87
C SER A 178 48.00 4.26 -9.54
N VAL A 179 48.64 3.93 -10.67
CA VAL A 179 49.42 4.87 -11.47
C VAL A 179 48.52 5.97 -12.04
N MET A 180 47.38 5.61 -12.59
CA MET A 180 46.41 6.58 -13.11
C MET A 180 45.89 7.51 -12.01
N GLU A 181 45.52 6.97 -10.85
CA GLU A 181 45.08 7.77 -9.70
C GLU A 181 46.16 8.75 -9.25
N THR A 182 47.42 8.30 -9.17
CA THR A 182 48.56 9.15 -8.81
C THR A 182 48.75 10.28 -9.82
N VAL A 183 48.65 10.00 -11.13
CA VAL A 183 48.72 11.03 -12.18
C VAL A 183 47.58 12.03 -12.08
N CYS A 184 46.34 11.58 -11.83
CA CYS A 184 45.20 12.46 -11.63
C CYS A 184 45.39 13.40 -10.44
N ILE A 185 45.89 12.89 -9.30
CA ILE A 185 46.18 13.70 -8.12
C ILE A 185 47.25 14.76 -8.44
N LEU A 186 48.32 14.38 -9.16
CA LEU A 186 49.36 15.34 -9.58
C LEU A 186 48.81 16.42 -10.52
N LEU A 187 47.94 16.06 -11.47
CA LEU A 187 47.30 17.01 -12.37
C LEU A 187 46.40 18.00 -11.63
N ILE A 188 45.62 17.52 -10.65
CA ILE A 188 44.79 18.37 -9.80
C ILE A 188 45.66 19.31 -8.97
N ALA A 189 46.75 18.79 -8.38
CA ALA A 189 47.66 19.59 -7.57
C ALA A 189 48.32 20.73 -8.37
N VAL A 190 48.77 20.46 -9.60
CA VAL A 190 49.36 21.48 -10.49
C VAL A 190 48.29 22.45 -11.01
N GLY A 191 47.07 21.97 -11.29
CA GLY A 191 45.96 22.82 -11.73
C GLY A 191 45.44 23.80 -10.67
N GLN A 192 45.68 23.53 -9.38
CA GLN A 192 45.20 24.36 -8.27
C GLN A 192 46.03 25.63 -7.99
N GLU A 193 47.22 25.81 -8.60
CA GLU A 193 48.07 26.97 -8.32
C GLU A 193 47.65 28.28 -9.02
N GLN A 194 46.71 28.26 -9.98
CA GLN A 194 46.41 29.45 -10.79
C GLN A 194 45.30 30.37 -10.25
N ASP A 195 44.40 29.89 -9.38
CA ASP A 195 43.36 30.72 -8.76
C ASP A 195 43.05 30.18 -7.37
N ILE A 196 43.89 30.51 -6.37
CA ILE A 196 43.55 30.18 -4.97
C ILE A 196 42.42 31.12 -4.54
N PRO A 197 41.17 30.64 -4.40
CA PRO A 197 40.10 31.48 -3.90
C PRO A 197 40.48 31.91 -2.48
N ILE A 198 40.44 33.22 -2.21
CA ILE A 198 40.64 33.72 -0.86
C ILE A 198 39.40 33.31 -0.06
N ASP A 199 39.51 32.18 0.66
CA ASP A 199 38.45 31.72 1.55
C ASP A 199 38.48 32.55 2.84
N ILE A 200 37.43 33.35 3.02
CA ILE A 200 37.25 34.20 4.19
C ILE A 200 35.97 33.75 4.86
N ASN A 201 36.08 33.32 6.12
CA ASN A 201 34.92 33.08 6.95
C ASN A 201 34.07 34.35 7.01
N ALA A 202 32.81 34.27 6.56
CA ALA A 202 31.90 35.41 6.48
C ALA A 202 31.83 36.19 7.81
N GLY A 203 31.77 35.50 8.95
CA GLY A 203 31.73 36.11 10.29
C GLY A 203 32.98 36.92 10.65
N LYS A 204 34.12 36.65 10.02
CA LYS A 204 35.40 37.35 10.22
C LYS A 204 35.74 38.30 9.08
N LEU A 205 34.84 38.50 8.12
CA LEU A 205 35.10 39.35 6.94
C LEU A 205 35.47 40.78 7.35
N LEU A 206 34.75 41.35 8.31
CA LEU A 206 35.03 42.70 8.81
C LEU A 206 36.42 42.78 9.48
N ASP A 207 36.79 41.80 10.30
CA ASP A 207 38.11 41.74 10.94
C ASP A 207 39.22 41.60 9.91
N TRP A 208 39.00 40.79 8.87
CA TRP A 208 39.94 40.63 7.75
C TRP A 208 40.17 41.95 7.01
N LEU A 209 39.08 42.70 6.72
CA LEU A 209 39.15 44.01 6.07
C LEU A 209 39.93 45.04 6.89
N ILE A 210 39.75 45.03 8.22
CA ILE A 210 40.47 45.93 9.13
C ILE A 210 41.95 45.54 9.23
N ASN A 211 42.25 44.25 9.40
CA ASN A 211 43.62 43.75 9.55
C ASN A 211 44.50 44.02 8.32
N ARG A 212 43.91 43.91 7.11
CA ARG A 212 44.60 44.24 5.86
C ARG A 212 44.57 45.72 5.49
N ARG A 213 44.06 46.59 6.38
CA ARG A 213 43.98 48.04 6.21
C ARG A 213 43.11 48.50 5.03
N HIS A 214 42.17 47.66 4.58
CA HIS A 214 41.14 48.08 3.63
C HIS A 214 40.12 49.01 4.28
N CYS A 215 39.86 48.82 5.59
CA CYS A 215 39.03 49.69 6.42
C CYS A 215 39.79 50.15 7.68
N LYS A 216 39.52 51.36 8.17
CA LYS A 216 40.06 51.84 9.45
C LYS A 216 39.22 51.37 10.64
N LYS A 217 39.84 51.15 11.79
CA LYS A 217 39.16 50.79 13.05
C LYS A 217 38.18 51.86 13.54
N THR A 218 38.33 53.11 13.10
CA THR A 218 37.46 54.26 13.42
C THR A 218 36.15 54.29 12.61
N TRP A 219 35.81 53.24 11.87
CA TRP A 219 34.60 53.22 11.05
C TRP A 219 33.30 53.35 11.88
N HIS A 220 33.29 52.83 13.12
CA HIS A 220 32.13 52.93 14.03
C HIS A 220 31.77 54.37 14.42
N THR A 221 32.75 55.26 14.57
CA THR A 221 32.47 56.68 14.86
C THR A 221 32.03 57.40 13.60
N ASN A 222 32.65 57.08 12.46
CA ASN A 222 32.32 57.68 11.17
C ASN A 222 30.90 57.33 10.73
N ILE A 223 30.45 56.08 10.93
CA ILE A 223 29.10 55.66 10.55
C ILE A 223 28.02 56.37 11.39
N LEU A 224 28.28 56.70 12.65
CA LEU A 224 27.34 57.48 13.48
C LEU A 224 27.19 58.91 12.95
N THR A 225 28.29 59.56 12.57
CA THR A 225 28.26 60.90 11.95
C THR A 225 27.53 60.88 10.61
N ILE A 226 27.73 59.82 9.82
CA ILE A 226 27.05 59.65 8.53
C ILE A 226 25.54 59.44 8.76
N ARG A 227 25.13 58.60 9.72
CA ARG A 227 23.72 58.40 10.06
C ARG A 227 23.03 59.68 10.54
N GLN A 228 23.72 60.52 11.32
CA GLN A 228 23.20 61.83 11.71
C GLN A 228 22.93 62.71 10.49
N LYS A 229 23.90 62.81 9.57
CA LYS A 229 23.74 63.56 8.31
C LYS A 229 22.64 62.99 7.41
N ILE A 230 22.48 61.67 7.37
CA ILE A 230 21.37 61.03 6.65
C ILE A 230 20.03 61.46 7.24
N ASN A 231 19.87 61.45 8.57
CA ASN A 231 18.63 61.90 9.22
C ASN A 231 18.33 63.37 8.92
N ASP A 232 19.34 64.24 8.93
CA ASP A 232 19.19 65.66 8.58
C ASP A 232 18.80 65.84 7.09
N ALA A 233 19.32 64.99 6.20
CA ALA A 233 19.03 65.03 4.77
C ALA A 233 17.64 64.48 4.42
N ILE A 234 17.11 63.50 5.18
CA ILE A 234 15.76 62.94 5.00
C ILE A 234 14.68 63.99 5.26
N GLN A 235 14.87 64.87 6.25
CA GLN A 235 13.91 65.93 6.59
C GLN A 235 13.64 66.90 5.43
N ASN A 236 14.56 66.99 4.47
CA ASN A 236 14.50 67.93 3.34
C ASN A 236 14.06 67.26 2.02
N MET A 237 13.51 66.05 2.06
CA MET A 237 13.25 65.21 0.89
C MET A 237 11.85 65.46 0.26
N PRO A 238 11.72 65.50 -1.08
CA PRO A 238 10.41 65.62 -1.74
C PRO A 238 9.61 64.31 -1.71
N ALA A 239 8.29 64.41 -1.82
CA ALA A 239 7.39 63.26 -1.99
C ALA A 239 7.52 62.71 -3.42
N HIS A 240 8.40 61.73 -3.61
CA HIS A 240 8.51 60.94 -4.83
C HIS A 240 8.31 59.47 -4.46
N ASP A 241 7.38 58.77 -5.11
CA ASP A 241 6.95 57.41 -4.71
C ASP A 241 8.10 56.38 -4.66
N GLY A 242 9.07 56.51 -5.59
CA GLY A 242 10.27 55.68 -5.61
C GLY A 242 11.26 55.97 -4.47
N ILE A 243 11.22 57.17 -3.89
CA ILE A 243 12.07 57.53 -2.74
C ILE A 243 11.32 57.21 -1.44
N ALA A 244 10.00 57.41 -1.39
CA ALA A 244 9.14 57.07 -0.27
C ALA A 244 9.16 55.57 0.06
N SER A 245 9.16 54.70 -0.95
CA SER A 245 9.31 53.23 -0.80
C SER A 245 10.70 52.80 -0.33
N LEU A 246 11.76 53.55 -0.65
CA LEU A 246 13.11 53.30 -0.16
C LEU A 246 13.32 53.83 1.26
N LEU A 247 12.61 54.90 1.63
CA LEU A 247 12.58 55.49 2.97
C LEU A 247 11.70 54.71 3.96
N SER A 248 10.71 53.95 3.49
CA SER A 248 9.86 53.11 4.36
C SER A 248 10.60 51.89 4.92
N GLY A 249 11.79 51.58 4.41
CA GLY A 249 12.66 50.55 4.97
C GLY A 249 13.37 51.02 6.24
N ALA A 250 13.39 50.19 7.29
CA ALA A 250 13.90 50.53 8.62
C ALA A 250 15.42 50.88 8.71
N TYR A 251 16.17 50.81 7.60
CA TYR A 251 17.61 51.10 7.60
C TYR A 251 18.13 51.56 6.23
N ILE A 252 18.48 52.85 6.13
CA ILE A 252 19.16 53.43 4.95
C ILE A 252 20.67 53.15 5.07
N ASN A 253 21.22 52.49 4.06
CA ASN A 253 22.63 52.08 3.95
C ASN A 253 23.28 52.78 2.76
N TYR A 254 24.58 52.58 2.56
CA TYR A 254 25.32 53.13 1.42
C TYR A 254 24.68 52.86 0.04
N PHE A 255 24.19 51.63 -0.20
CA PHE A 255 23.56 51.28 -1.47
C PHE A 255 22.24 52.02 -1.71
N TYR A 256 21.47 52.25 -0.64
CA TYR A 256 20.29 53.12 -0.70
C TYR A 256 20.69 54.57 -1.00
N CYS A 257 21.77 55.08 -0.41
CA CYS A 257 22.27 56.42 -0.70
C CYS A 257 22.69 56.58 -2.17
N ILE A 258 23.32 55.56 -2.77
CA ILE A 258 23.64 55.56 -4.21
C ILE A 258 22.35 55.67 -5.04
N LYS A 259 21.36 54.81 -4.77
CA LYS A 259 20.08 54.81 -5.48
C LYS A 259 19.33 56.13 -5.33
N ILE A 260 19.34 56.71 -4.14
CA ILE A 260 18.74 58.03 -3.88
C ILE A 260 19.43 59.09 -4.73
N VAL A 261 20.76 59.10 -4.80
CA VAL A 261 21.51 60.04 -5.65
C VAL A 261 21.27 59.80 -7.14
N GLU A 262 21.09 58.55 -7.57
CA GLU A 262 20.74 58.20 -8.94
C GLU A 262 19.36 58.74 -9.33
N ILE A 263 18.34 58.51 -8.50
CA ILE A 263 16.99 59.04 -8.69
C ILE A 263 16.99 60.58 -8.66
N LEU A 264 17.76 61.20 -7.77
CA LEU A 264 17.92 62.66 -7.73
C LEU A 264 18.61 63.21 -8.99
N LYS A 265 19.53 62.45 -9.62
CA LYS A 265 20.17 62.86 -10.89
C LYS A 265 19.19 62.85 -12.06
N GLU A 266 18.26 61.89 -12.07
CA GLU A 266 17.21 61.79 -13.08
C GLU A 266 16.14 62.88 -12.92
N THR A 267 15.76 63.19 -11.68
CA THR A 267 14.69 64.15 -11.37
C THR A 267 15.13 65.62 -11.35
N GLU A 268 16.40 65.93 -11.05
CA GLU A 268 16.93 67.31 -10.98
C GLU A 268 17.89 67.67 -12.13
N ALA A 269 17.83 66.95 -13.26
CA ALA A 269 18.75 67.06 -14.40
C ALA A 269 18.88 68.49 -14.99
N ASP A 270 17.84 69.32 -14.85
CA ASP A 270 17.75 70.67 -15.42
C ASP A 270 18.37 71.79 -14.56
N THR A 271 18.90 71.48 -13.36
CA THR A 271 19.46 72.49 -12.42
C THR A 271 20.99 72.61 -12.45
N LYS A 272 21.63 72.18 -13.55
CA LYS A 272 23.09 72.23 -13.71
C LYS A 272 23.55 73.65 -14.07
N ASN A 273 24.43 74.22 -13.25
CA ASN A 273 25.12 75.47 -13.60
C ASN A 273 26.13 75.24 -14.75
N LEU A 274 26.53 76.30 -15.46
CA LEU A 274 27.46 76.34 -16.62
C LEU A 274 28.83 75.62 -16.45
N PHE A 275 29.13 75.09 -15.27
CA PHE A 275 30.32 74.29 -14.94
C PHE A 275 30.00 72.83 -14.57
N GLY A 276 28.80 72.33 -14.86
CA GLY A 276 28.40 70.93 -14.64
C GLY A 276 28.18 70.54 -13.17
N ARG A 277 28.13 71.51 -12.24
CA ARG A 277 27.81 71.28 -10.82
C ARG A 277 26.32 71.44 -10.57
N TYR A 278 25.72 70.48 -9.89
CA TYR A 278 24.31 70.51 -9.47
C TYR A 278 24.08 71.61 -8.43
N GLY A 279 23.04 72.42 -8.62
CA GLY A 279 22.78 73.61 -7.80
C GLY A 279 22.04 73.35 -6.48
N SER A 280 21.22 72.29 -6.41
CA SER A 280 20.33 72.02 -5.28
C SER A 280 21.09 71.67 -3.99
N GLN A 281 20.62 72.17 -2.86
CA GLN A 281 21.20 71.87 -1.54
C GLN A 281 21.10 70.36 -1.23
N ARG A 282 20.00 69.72 -1.64
CA ARG A 282 19.72 68.29 -1.46
C ARG A 282 20.74 67.39 -2.14
N MET A 283 21.02 67.65 -3.42
CA MET A 283 22.03 66.90 -4.16
C MET A 283 23.42 67.04 -3.51
N LYS A 284 23.76 68.24 -3.01
CA LYS A 284 25.03 68.46 -2.29
C LYS A 284 25.10 67.68 -0.98
N ASP A 285 24.01 67.65 -0.22
CA ASP A 285 23.95 66.94 1.06
C ASP A 285 24.10 65.42 0.86
N TRP A 286 23.41 64.83 -0.12
CA TRP A 286 23.52 63.40 -0.46
C TRP A 286 24.86 63.04 -1.13
N GLN A 287 25.44 63.93 -1.94
CA GLN A 287 26.80 63.74 -2.47
C GLN A 287 27.87 63.79 -1.37
N GLU A 288 27.70 64.66 -0.37
CA GLU A 288 28.59 64.72 0.79
C GLU A 288 28.49 63.44 1.63
N ILE A 289 27.27 62.91 1.83
CA ILE A 289 27.05 61.63 2.50
C ILE A 289 27.78 60.48 1.78
N LEU A 290 27.68 60.39 0.44
CA LEU A 290 28.44 59.41 -0.34
C LEU A 290 29.95 59.58 -0.17
N ARG A 291 30.43 60.83 -0.20
CA ARG A 291 31.84 61.13 -0.01
C ARG A 291 32.36 60.71 1.36
N LEU A 292 31.56 60.85 2.40
CA LEU A 292 31.89 60.41 3.76
C LEU A 292 31.91 58.88 3.89
N TYR A 293 31.05 58.18 3.15
CA TYR A 293 31.07 56.72 3.07
C TYR A 293 32.30 56.18 2.32
N GLU A 294 32.67 56.81 1.20
CA GLU A 294 33.85 56.45 0.39
C GLU A 294 35.16 56.80 1.10
N LYS A 295 35.17 57.88 1.90
CA LYS A 295 36.32 58.25 2.73
C LYS A 295 36.61 57.14 3.73
N ASP A 296 37.85 56.64 3.70
CA ASP A 296 38.31 55.52 4.54
C ASP A 296 37.52 54.20 4.35
N ASN A 297 36.80 54.05 3.23
CA ASN A 297 36.03 52.86 2.83
C ASN A 297 35.02 52.38 3.89
N VAL A 298 34.33 53.31 4.56
CA VAL A 298 33.35 53.00 5.61
C VAL A 298 32.19 52.16 5.08
N TYR A 299 31.80 52.35 3.81
CA TYR A 299 30.77 51.54 3.15
C TYR A 299 31.09 50.05 3.15
N LEU A 300 32.37 49.68 3.04
CA LEU A 300 32.81 48.28 2.97
C LEU A 300 32.68 47.60 4.33
N ALA A 301 32.90 48.34 5.42
CA ALA A 301 32.67 47.87 6.78
C ALA A 301 31.17 47.66 7.08
N GLU A 302 30.32 48.61 6.67
CA GLU A 302 28.86 48.48 6.80
C GLU A 302 28.31 47.31 5.96
N ALA A 303 28.76 47.16 4.71
CA ALA A 303 28.38 46.06 3.84
C ALA A 303 28.80 44.70 4.41
N ALA A 304 30.01 44.58 4.95
CA ALA A 304 30.47 43.37 5.62
C ALA A 304 29.60 43.03 6.84
N GLN A 305 29.21 44.02 7.64
CA GLN A 305 28.33 43.81 8.80
C GLN A 305 26.93 43.33 8.38
N ILE A 306 26.36 43.92 7.32
CA ILE A 306 25.07 43.50 6.76
C ILE A 306 25.16 42.06 6.25
N LEU A 307 26.23 41.74 5.52
CA LEU A 307 26.46 40.38 5.01
C LEU A 307 26.59 39.37 6.14
N ILE A 308 27.37 39.68 7.20
CA ILE A 308 27.51 38.84 8.39
C ILE A 308 26.14 38.56 9.03
N ARG A 309 25.31 39.60 9.20
CA ARG A 309 23.97 39.44 9.78
C ARG A 309 23.08 38.55 8.91
N ASN A 310 23.08 38.80 7.61
CA ASN A 310 22.24 38.05 6.67
C ASN A 310 22.65 36.58 6.61
N VAL A 311 23.95 36.28 6.53
CA VAL A 311 24.47 34.91 6.46
C VAL A 311 24.26 34.15 7.78
N ASN A 312 24.47 34.80 8.93
CA ASN A 312 24.42 34.10 10.21
C ASN A 312 23.01 33.99 10.81
N TYR A 313 22.11 34.91 10.49
CA TYR A 313 20.80 34.99 11.17
C TYR A 313 19.62 34.95 10.19
N GLU A 314 19.59 35.83 9.19
CA GLU A 314 18.42 35.97 8.30
C GLU A 314 18.24 34.74 7.40
N VAL A 315 19.29 34.33 6.69
CA VAL A 315 19.25 33.19 5.76
C VAL A 315 18.93 31.89 6.49
N PRO A 316 19.56 31.54 7.63
CA PRO A 316 19.18 30.35 8.39
C PRO A 316 17.75 30.41 8.93
N SER A 317 17.29 31.58 9.37
CA SER A 317 15.91 31.76 9.86
C SER A 317 14.89 31.50 8.74
N ILE A 318 15.08 32.13 7.59
CA ILE A 318 14.23 31.94 6.41
C ILE A 318 14.30 30.50 5.93
N LYS A 319 15.49 29.89 5.86
CA LYS A 319 15.66 28.48 5.49
C LYS A 319 14.88 27.55 6.43
N LYS A 320 14.89 27.82 7.74
CA LYS A 320 14.12 27.07 8.73
C LYS A 320 12.61 27.26 8.56
N GLN A 321 12.16 28.46 8.17
CA GLN A 321 10.75 28.72 7.86
C GLN A 321 10.31 27.98 6.59
N ILE A 322 11.11 28.03 5.52
CA ILE A 322 10.87 27.29 4.28
C ILE A 322 10.78 25.79 4.58
N GLN A 323 11.73 25.25 5.33
CA GLN A 323 11.72 23.83 5.71
C GLN A 323 10.45 23.43 6.48
N LYS A 324 9.95 24.29 7.38
CA LYS A 324 8.69 24.04 8.08
C LYS A 324 7.50 24.05 7.12
N LEU A 325 7.46 24.99 6.18
CA LEU A 325 6.40 25.07 5.17
C LEU A 325 6.41 23.86 4.23
N GLU A 326 7.58 23.41 3.78
CA GLU A 326 7.75 22.20 2.96
C GLU A 326 7.28 20.94 3.70
N GLN A 327 7.59 20.82 5.00
CA GLN A 327 7.10 19.74 5.84
C GLN A 327 5.56 19.75 5.94
N SER A 328 4.96 20.92 6.21
CA SER A 328 3.50 21.05 6.25
C SER A 328 2.85 20.74 4.91
N LEU A 329 3.45 21.15 3.80
CA LEU A 329 2.95 20.85 2.45
C LEU A 329 2.92 19.34 2.19
N THR A 330 4.01 18.64 2.54
CA THR A 330 4.09 17.17 2.41
C THR A 330 3.03 16.46 3.26
N GLU A 331 2.76 16.96 4.48
CA GLU A 331 1.70 16.43 5.33
C GLU A 331 0.31 16.64 4.74
N PHE A 332 0.05 17.81 4.14
CA PHE A 332 -1.23 18.09 3.48
C PHE A 332 -1.44 17.24 2.23
N GLU A 333 -0.42 17.06 1.39
CA GLU A 333 -0.48 16.15 0.23
C GLU A 333 -0.78 14.70 0.66
N LYS A 334 -0.17 14.24 1.75
CA LYS A 334 -0.45 12.91 2.30
C LYS A 334 -1.90 12.80 2.77
N LYS A 335 -2.41 13.81 3.48
CA LYS A 335 -3.82 13.85 3.92
C LYS A 335 -4.79 13.89 2.76
N GLU A 336 -4.50 14.66 1.71
CA GLU A 336 -5.31 14.68 0.49
C GLU A 336 -5.38 13.29 -0.15
N ALA A 337 -4.23 12.61 -0.28
CA ALA A 337 -4.18 11.25 -0.81
C ALA A 337 -4.96 10.24 0.07
N GLU A 338 -4.92 10.38 1.40
CA GLU A 338 -5.71 9.58 2.33
C GLU A 338 -7.22 9.83 2.17
N TYR A 339 -7.65 11.08 2.08
CA TYR A 339 -9.05 11.43 1.86
C TYR A 339 -9.56 10.93 0.51
N LYS A 340 -8.77 11.05 -0.56
CA LYS A 340 -9.13 10.53 -1.88
C LYS A 340 -9.25 9.01 -1.90
N LYS A 341 -8.41 8.30 -1.14
CA LYS A 341 -8.57 6.85 -0.94
C LYS A 341 -9.85 6.53 -0.16
N SER A 342 -10.14 7.26 0.90
CA SER A 342 -11.37 7.09 1.68
C SER A 342 -12.62 7.34 0.85
N GLU A 343 -12.61 8.36 -0.01
CA GLU A 343 -13.69 8.67 -0.96
C GLU A 343 -13.90 7.51 -1.93
N ASN A 344 -12.84 7.00 -2.54
CA ASN A 344 -12.93 5.87 -3.45
C ASN A 344 -13.47 4.61 -2.77
N ILE A 345 -13.03 4.31 -1.54
CA ILE A 345 -13.54 3.19 -0.76
C ILE A 345 -15.05 3.35 -0.52
N ALA A 346 -15.47 4.50 0.00
CA ALA A 346 -16.89 4.80 0.24
C ALA A 346 -17.72 4.72 -1.05
N HIS A 347 -17.19 5.21 -2.18
CA HIS A 347 -17.85 5.12 -3.47
C HIS A 347 -17.97 3.67 -3.97
N THR A 348 -16.93 2.85 -3.80
CA THR A 348 -16.99 1.42 -4.14
C THR A 348 -17.95 0.64 -3.26
N GLU A 349 -18.00 0.94 -1.95
CA GLU A 349 -18.95 0.33 -1.02
C GLU A 349 -20.37 0.73 -1.35
N TYR A 350 -20.62 2.02 -1.62
CA TYR A 350 -21.91 2.52 -2.06
C TYR A 350 -22.38 1.82 -3.34
N ASN A 351 -21.51 1.70 -4.35
CA ASN A 351 -21.84 1.01 -5.60
C ASN A 351 -22.06 -0.50 -5.38
N ALA A 352 -21.31 -1.13 -4.48
CA ALA A 352 -21.51 -2.52 -4.12
C ALA A 352 -22.88 -2.74 -3.43
N LEU A 353 -23.26 -1.85 -2.52
CA LEU A 353 -24.57 -1.88 -1.85
C LEU A 353 -25.71 -1.63 -2.84
N CYS A 354 -25.56 -0.68 -3.76
CA CYS A 354 -26.56 -0.45 -4.82
C CYS A 354 -26.75 -1.70 -5.69
N LYS A 355 -25.66 -2.38 -6.06
CA LYS A 355 -25.71 -3.65 -6.80
C LYS A 355 -26.37 -4.78 -6.00
N GLN A 356 -26.08 -4.89 -4.70
CA GLN A 356 -26.70 -5.90 -3.83
C GLN A 356 -28.21 -5.68 -3.68
N LEU A 357 -28.64 -4.42 -3.59
CA LEU A 357 -30.05 -4.05 -3.47
C LEU A 357 -30.78 -4.00 -4.83
N GLY A 358 -30.07 -4.21 -5.94
CA GLY A 358 -30.64 -4.16 -7.30
C GLY A 358 -31.07 -2.76 -7.73
N ILE A 359 -30.51 -1.73 -7.09
CA ILE A 359 -30.76 -0.31 -7.38
C ILE A 359 -29.80 0.11 -8.50
N THR A 360 -30.35 0.63 -9.58
CA THR A 360 -29.58 0.95 -10.80
C THR A 360 -29.05 2.37 -10.80
N GLY A 361 -29.56 3.23 -9.91
CA GLY A 361 -28.99 4.54 -9.62
C GLY A 361 -29.20 5.61 -10.70
N TYR A 362 -30.13 5.38 -11.64
CA TYR A 362 -30.47 6.35 -12.69
C TYR A 362 -31.54 7.35 -12.25
N SER A 363 -32.33 7.02 -11.22
CA SER A 363 -33.27 7.92 -10.57
C SER A 363 -32.96 7.99 -9.08
N THR A 364 -33.35 9.09 -8.42
CA THR A 364 -33.06 9.38 -7.00
C THR A 364 -33.12 8.12 -6.15
N VAL A 365 -31.99 7.67 -5.59
CA VAL A 365 -31.84 6.38 -4.88
C VAL A 365 -32.91 6.19 -3.79
N ARG A 366 -33.39 7.29 -3.21
CA ARG A 366 -34.51 7.28 -2.26
C ARG A 366 -35.81 6.71 -2.83
N ARG A 367 -36.12 7.00 -4.10
CA ARG A 367 -37.34 6.53 -4.78
C ARG A 367 -37.25 5.05 -5.12
N GLU A 368 -36.12 4.61 -5.69
CA GLU A 368 -35.85 3.20 -5.96
C GLU A 368 -35.86 2.37 -4.67
N LEU A 369 -35.35 2.91 -3.55
CA LEU A 369 -35.43 2.27 -2.24
C LEU A 369 -36.87 2.18 -1.70
N MET A 370 -37.68 3.24 -1.86
CA MET A 370 -39.09 3.24 -1.45
C MET A 370 -39.90 2.18 -2.22
N ASP A 371 -39.61 1.97 -3.50
CA ASP A 371 -40.27 0.92 -4.28
C ASP A 371 -39.84 -0.48 -3.83
N LYS A 372 -38.58 -0.67 -3.38
CA LYS A 372 -38.13 -1.92 -2.75
C LYS A 372 -38.76 -2.21 -1.39
N VAL A 373 -39.12 -1.18 -0.62
CA VAL A 373 -39.86 -1.36 0.65
C VAL A 373 -41.25 -1.95 0.38
N LYS A 374 -41.91 -1.57 -0.72
CA LYS A 374 -43.20 -2.15 -1.11
C LYS A 374 -43.09 -3.63 -1.49
N GLU A 375 -41.99 -4.04 -2.14
CA GLU A 375 -41.72 -5.45 -2.47
C GLU A 375 -41.58 -6.33 -1.22
N LEU A 376 -41.18 -5.77 -0.07
CA LEU A 376 -41.01 -6.51 1.19
C LEU A 376 -42.33 -7.10 1.71
N SER A 377 -43.44 -6.38 1.56
CA SER A 377 -44.78 -6.85 1.92
C SER A 377 -45.17 -8.11 1.13
N GLU A 378 -44.85 -8.14 -0.17
CA GLU A 378 -45.08 -9.32 -1.02
C GLU A 378 -44.22 -10.52 -0.59
N VAL A 379 -43.01 -10.27 -0.10
CA VAL A 379 -42.12 -11.33 0.42
C VAL A 379 -42.69 -11.92 1.70
N TYR A 380 -43.18 -11.09 2.64
CA TYR A 380 -43.83 -11.57 3.86
C TYR A 380 -45.09 -12.39 3.56
N GLN A 381 -45.87 -12.00 2.56
CA GLN A 381 -47.01 -12.79 2.10
C GLN A 381 -46.58 -14.16 1.54
N LYS A 382 -45.51 -14.21 0.72
CA LYS A 382 -44.93 -15.48 0.23
C LYS A 382 -44.39 -16.36 1.34
N VAL A 383 -43.86 -15.77 2.42
CA VAL A 383 -43.41 -16.52 3.61
C VAL A 383 -44.62 -17.14 4.30
N ALA A 384 -45.67 -16.38 4.58
CA ALA A 384 -46.89 -16.89 5.21
C ALA A 384 -47.57 -18.01 4.41
N GLU A 385 -47.61 -17.89 3.07
CA GLU A 385 -48.13 -18.96 2.20
C GLU A 385 -47.32 -20.26 2.30
N LYS A 386 -45.98 -20.15 2.38
CA LYS A 386 -45.09 -21.31 2.51
C LYS A 386 -45.16 -21.93 3.91
N THR A 387 -45.46 -21.15 4.94
CA THR A 387 -45.62 -21.60 6.34
C THR A 387 -46.74 -22.64 6.47
N LYS A 388 -47.78 -22.59 5.63
CA LYS A 388 -48.85 -23.62 5.59
C LYS A 388 -48.33 -25.05 5.38
N SER A 389 -47.15 -25.23 4.77
CA SER A 389 -46.54 -26.56 4.60
C SER A 389 -45.95 -27.16 5.89
N LEU A 390 -45.92 -26.40 6.98
CA LEU A 390 -45.45 -26.83 8.30
C LEU A 390 -46.58 -27.40 9.17
N ASP A 391 -47.82 -27.45 8.68
CA ASP A 391 -48.98 -27.97 9.41
C ASP A 391 -48.72 -29.36 10.03
N LYS A 392 -48.22 -30.31 9.24
CA LYS A 392 -47.84 -31.66 9.70
C LYS A 392 -46.75 -31.68 10.77
N VAL A 393 -45.86 -30.69 10.76
CA VAL A 393 -44.76 -30.54 11.72
C VAL A 393 -45.31 -30.03 13.05
N VAL A 394 -46.23 -29.07 12.99
CA VAL A 394 -46.91 -28.48 14.15
C VAL A 394 -47.87 -29.48 14.79
N GLU A 395 -48.59 -30.28 14.01
CA GLU A 395 -49.41 -31.40 14.50
C GLU A 395 -48.56 -32.43 15.23
N PHE A 396 -47.42 -32.84 14.65
CA PHE A 396 -46.51 -33.79 15.27
C PHE A 396 -45.90 -33.26 16.57
N TYR A 397 -45.49 -31.99 16.60
CA TYR A 397 -44.98 -31.34 17.80
C TYR A 397 -46.05 -31.20 18.89
N SER A 398 -47.26 -30.76 18.52
CA SER A 398 -48.37 -30.60 19.46
C SER A 398 -48.79 -31.92 20.08
N ALA A 399 -48.91 -32.99 19.27
CA ALA A 399 -49.20 -34.33 19.77
C ALA A 399 -48.12 -34.84 20.73
N PHE A 400 -46.85 -34.50 20.48
CA PHE A 400 -45.74 -34.86 21.37
C PHE A 400 -45.82 -34.14 22.71
N VAL A 401 -46.10 -32.84 22.71
CA VAL A 401 -46.24 -32.03 23.94
C VAL A 401 -47.44 -32.48 24.77
N GLU A 402 -48.58 -32.77 24.12
CA GLU A 402 -49.77 -33.31 24.81
C GLU A 402 -49.49 -34.66 25.47
N PHE A 403 -48.69 -35.50 24.81
CA PHE A 403 -48.27 -36.78 25.37
C PHE A 403 -47.33 -36.63 26.57
N THR A 404 -46.39 -35.69 26.54
CA THR A 404 -45.40 -35.53 27.63
C THR A 404 -45.93 -34.80 28.85
N PHE A 405 -46.85 -33.84 28.70
CA PHE A 405 -47.36 -33.01 29.80
C PHE A 405 -48.80 -33.34 30.24
N GLY A 406 -49.53 -34.19 29.50
CA GLY A 406 -50.93 -34.56 29.77
C GLY A 406 -51.94 -33.46 29.42
N GLN A 407 -53.23 -33.81 29.36
CA GLN A 407 -54.36 -32.97 28.88
C GLN A 407 -54.62 -31.65 29.64
N GLN A 408 -53.77 -31.23 30.58
CA GLN A 408 -53.95 -29.99 31.35
C GLN A 408 -53.20 -28.76 30.78
N TYR A 409 -52.41 -28.90 29.72
CA TYR A 409 -51.85 -27.76 29.00
C TYR A 409 -52.67 -27.46 27.74
N ASP A 410 -53.46 -26.40 27.83
CA ASP A 410 -54.21 -25.86 26.70
C ASP A 410 -53.25 -25.16 25.72
N SER A 411 -53.11 -25.75 24.54
CA SER A 411 -52.91 -25.18 23.19
C SER A 411 -51.89 -24.04 22.91
N THR A 412 -51.06 -23.60 23.85
CA THR A 412 -50.17 -22.44 23.66
C THR A 412 -48.83 -22.71 22.97
N CYS A 413 -48.53 -23.96 22.59
CA CYS A 413 -47.30 -24.27 21.87
C CYS A 413 -47.34 -23.76 20.44
N VAL A 414 -46.34 -22.96 20.06
CA VAL A 414 -46.13 -22.43 18.71
C VAL A 414 -47.32 -21.60 18.19
N SER A 415 -47.88 -20.76 19.06
CA SER A 415 -49.13 -20.01 18.85
C SER A 415 -49.12 -19.12 17.60
N ILE A 416 -48.00 -18.47 17.30
CA ILE A 416 -47.89 -17.56 16.15
C ILE A 416 -47.82 -18.35 14.85
N ILE A 417 -47.09 -19.47 14.81
CA ILE A 417 -47.04 -20.31 13.61
C ILE A 417 -48.41 -20.94 13.35
N LYS A 418 -49.10 -21.44 14.38
CA LYS A 418 -50.48 -21.96 14.26
C LYS A 418 -51.42 -20.91 13.68
N TYR A 419 -51.37 -19.69 14.24
CA TYR A 419 -52.18 -18.58 13.75
C TYR A 419 -51.85 -18.22 12.29
N VAL A 420 -50.56 -18.16 11.91
CA VAL A 420 -50.15 -17.87 10.52
C VAL A 420 -50.54 -18.99 9.55
N ILE A 421 -50.59 -20.26 9.98
CA ILE A 421 -51.09 -21.38 9.18
C ILE A 421 -52.60 -21.25 8.92
N GLU A 422 -53.38 -20.94 9.96
CA GLU A 422 -54.83 -20.86 9.91
C GLU A 422 -55.36 -19.60 9.20
N LYS A 423 -54.79 -18.44 9.51
CA LYS A 423 -55.30 -17.12 9.08
C LYS A 423 -54.39 -16.37 8.11
N GLY A 424 -53.11 -16.76 7.98
CA GLY A 424 -52.14 -16.09 7.11
C GLY A 424 -51.50 -14.85 7.74
N ASN A 425 -50.91 -13.98 6.91
CA ASN A 425 -50.26 -12.75 7.38
C ASN A 425 -51.30 -11.63 7.59
N THR A 426 -51.99 -11.65 8.73
CA THR A 426 -52.99 -10.63 9.09
C THR A 426 -52.36 -9.47 9.86
N THR A 427 -53.13 -8.41 10.09
CA THR A 427 -52.71 -7.26 10.93
C THR A 427 -52.60 -7.65 12.40
N MET A 428 -51.73 -6.96 13.15
CA MET A 428 -51.60 -7.14 14.59
C MET A 428 -52.91 -6.87 15.34
N PHE A 429 -53.75 -5.96 14.82
CA PHE A 429 -55.10 -5.71 15.30
C PHE A 429 -55.97 -6.97 15.24
N GLU A 430 -55.99 -7.67 14.11
CA GLU A 430 -56.76 -8.92 13.94
C GLU A 430 -56.23 -10.06 14.82
N TYR A 431 -54.93 -10.09 15.11
CA TYR A 431 -54.33 -11.05 16.04
C TYR A 431 -54.75 -10.81 17.49
N THR A 432 -54.83 -9.55 17.91
CA THR A 432 -55.09 -9.18 19.31
C THR A 432 -56.57 -9.19 19.65
N TYR A 433 -57.42 -8.81 18.69
CA TYR A 433 -58.86 -8.62 18.91
C TYR A 433 -59.74 -9.66 18.20
N GLY A 434 -59.19 -10.46 17.27
CA GLY A 434 -59.93 -11.53 16.58
C GLY A 434 -60.90 -11.06 15.49
N GLU A 435 -60.97 -9.75 15.22
CA GLU A 435 -61.81 -9.13 14.20
C GLU A 435 -60.98 -8.37 13.14
N VAL A 436 -61.45 -8.37 11.89
CA VAL A 436 -60.80 -7.65 10.79
C VAL A 436 -60.98 -6.13 11.00
N PRO A 437 -59.92 -5.32 11.00
CA PRO A 437 -60.04 -3.87 11.19
C PRO A 437 -60.81 -3.21 10.04
N ALA A 438 -61.62 -2.19 10.37
CA ALA A 438 -62.46 -1.48 9.40
C ALA A 438 -61.66 -0.52 8.49
N SER A 439 -60.50 -0.04 8.95
CA SER A 439 -59.51 0.68 8.14
C SER A 439 -58.11 0.56 8.75
N ILE A 440 -57.09 0.58 7.89
CA ILE A 440 -55.67 0.47 8.27
C ILE A 440 -55.02 1.81 7.96
N ILE A 441 -54.40 2.43 8.97
CA ILE A 441 -53.61 3.65 8.81
C ILE A 441 -52.16 3.30 9.08
N GLU A 442 -51.42 3.01 8.01
CA GLU A 442 -49.98 2.77 8.10
C GLU A 442 -49.25 4.05 8.56
N PRO A 443 -48.24 3.95 9.45
CA PRO A 443 -47.42 5.10 9.81
C PRO A 443 -46.82 5.73 8.54
N PRO A 444 -46.90 7.06 8.35
CA PRO A 444 -46.29 7.68 7.19
C PRO A 444 -44.80 7.40 7.19
N LEU A 445 -44.30 6.80 6.10
CA LEU A 445 -42.86 6.71 5.84
C LEU A 445 -42.34 8.13 5.73
N ASN A 446 -41.73 8.64 6.79
CA ASN A 446 -41.29 10.03 6.90
C ASN A 446 -39.95 10.22 6.16
N ILE A 447 -39.92 9.80 4.89
CA ILE A 447 -38.83 10.05 3.96
C ILE A 447 -39.37 11.08 2.97
N LYS A 448 -38.94 12.34 3.13
CA LYS A 448 -39.25 13.39 2.14
C LYS A 448 -38.79 12.89 0.77
N ALA A 449 -39.73 12.70 -0.14
CA ALA A 449 -39.41 12.50 -1.55
C ALA A 449 -38.87 13.83 -2.07
N ASP A 450 -37.74 13.81 -2.77
CA ASP A 450 -37.15 14.98 -3.43
C ASP A 450 -37.98 15.40 -4.67
N GLU A 451 -39.30 15.60 -4.53
CA GLU A 451 -40.17 16.15 -5.57
C GLU A 451 -41.11 17.21 -4.98
N ASP A 452 -40.64 18.46 -4.99
CA ASP A 452 -41.44 19.66 -5.25
C ASP A 452 -40.50 20.86 -5.56
N GLU A 453 -39.78 20.79 -6.68
CA GLU A 453 -39.13 21.97 -7.30
C GLU A 453 -39.55 22.15 -8.78
N SER A 454 -40.76 21.72 -9.15
CA SER A 454 -41.21 21.88 -10.54
C SER A 454 -42.70 22.18 -10.71
N THR A 455 -43.21 23.21 -10.04
CA THR A 455 -44.37 23.96 -10.57
C THR A 455 -44.51 25.34 -9.95
N GLY A 456 -44.44 26.39 -10.78
CA GLY A 456 -45.06 27.70 -10.50
C GLY A 456 -44.12 28.85 -10.14
N ARG A 457 -43.52 29.46 -11.16
CA ARG A 457 -42.68 30.67 -11.13
C ARG A 457 -43.51 31.93 -10.74
N SER A 458 -43.13 32.64 -9.68
CA SER A 458 -43.16 34.12 -9.68
C SER A 458 -42.21 34.74 -8.63
N SER A 459 -41.10 35.28 -9.15
CA SER A 459 -40.40 36.50 -8.69
C SER A 459 -40.15 36.70 -7.19
N LEU A 460 -38.97 36.31 -6.69
CA LEU A 460 -37.87 37.21 -6.36
C LEU A 460 -36.65 36.39 -5.91
N ASP A 461 -35.46 36.92 -6.19
CA ASP A 461 -34.18 36.24 -6.29
C ASP A 461 -33.66 35.55 -5.01
N THR A 462 -33.24 34.30 -5.16
CA THR A 462 -32.21 33.69 -4.31
C THR A 462 -31.16 33.03 -5.21
N ASN A 463 -29.95 33.58 -5.17
CA ASN A 463 -28.73 33.03 -5.76
C ASN A 463 -28.35 31.71 -5.05
N VAL A 464 -29.02 30.63 -5.43
CA VAL A 464 -28.57 29.27 -5.16
C VAL A 464 -27.46 28.94 -6.16
N ILE A 465 -26.27 28.65 -5.63
CA ILE A 465 -25.13 28.18 -6.40
C ILE A 465 -25.48 26.79 -6.96
N ASP A 466 -25.73 26.75 -8.27
CA ASP A 466 -25.92 25.54 -9.07
C ASP A 466 -24.61 24.74 -9.15
N PHE A 467 -24.63 23.50 -8.65
CA PHE A 467 -23.52 22.52 -8.76
C PHE A 467 -23.71 21.58 -9.96
N GLY A 468 -24.30 22.07 -11.05
CA GLY A 468 -24.44 21.36 -12.33
C GLY A 468 -23.60 21.98 -13.44
N ASN A 469 -22.58 21.24 -13.91
CA ASN A 469 -21.79 21.51 -15.13
C ASN A 469 -20.93 22.78 -15.14
N LEU A 470 -19.71 22.69 -14.58
CA LEU A 470 -18.64 23.64 -14.87
C LEU A 470 -17.81 23.15 -16.07
N ASP A 471 -18.20 23.62 -17.25
CA ASP A 471 -17.36 23.67 -18.44
C ASP A 471 -16.22 24.66 -18.18
N LEU A 472 -14.97 24.17 -18.28
CA LEU A 472 -13.73 24.87 -17.93
C LEU A 472 -13.35 25.95 -18.96
N GLN A 473 -14.19 26.94 -19.24
CA GLN A 473 -13.77 28.16 -19.95
C GLN A 473 -14.85 29.24 -19.92
N ARG A 474 -14.89 30.05 -18.85
CA ARG A 474 -15.23 31.48 -18.92
C ARG A 474 -14.98 32.19 -17.58
N GLU A 475 -14.51 33.43 -17.71
CA GLU A 475 -14.26 34.41 -16.65
C GLU A 475 -15.57 34.71 -15.88
N ILE A 476 -15.50 34.65 -14.54
CA ILE A 476 -16.64 34.97 -13.67
C ILE A 476 -16.64 36.49 -13.42
N ASP A 477 -17.69 37.15 -13.89
CA ASP A 477 -18.00 38.55 -13.67
C ASP A 477 -18.62 38.74 -12.28
N PHE A 478 -18.07 39.67 -11.48
CA PHE A 478 -18.57 40.00 -10.14
C PHE A 478 -19.19 41.39 -10.18
N GLY A 479 -20.43 41.46 -10.67
CA GLY A 479 -21.26 42.65 -10.62
C GLY A 479 -22.47 42.42 -9.73
N GLU A 480 -22.50 43.13 -8.59
CA GLU A 480 -23.62 43.91 -8.05
C GLU A 480 -23.72 43.80 -6.51
N GLU A 481 -23.74 44.96 -5.86
CA GLU A 481 -23.82 45.17 -4.42
C GLU A 481 -25.15 44.64 -3.87
N VAL A 482 -25.10 43.79 -2.85
CA VAL A 482 -26.29 43.42 -2.06
C VAL A 482 -26.04 43.83 -0.62
N ASP A 483 -26.94 44.70 -0.16
CA ASP A 483 -27.00 45.34 1.14
C ASP A 483 -27.06 44.31 2.27
N LEU A 484 -26.27 44.54 3.32
CA LEU A 484 -26.17 43.72 4.51
C LEU A 484 -27.03 44.37 5.60
N ASP A 485 -28.21 43.83 5.90
CA ASP A 485 -28.90 43.98 7.20
C ASP A 485 -30.21 43.16 7.22
N THR A 486 -30.12 41.85 7.45
CA THR A 486 -31.23 41.08 8.06
C THR A 486 -30.65 39.92 8.85
N GLU A 487 -30.62 40.08 10.18
CA GLU A 487 -30.51 39.00 11.16
C GLU A 487 -31.77 38.13 11.07
N ASP A 488 -31.69 36.97 10.42
CA ASP A 488 -32.66 35.89 10.61
C ASP A 488 -31.90 34.66 11.14
N ASP A 489 -31.97 34.47 12.46
CA ASP A 489 -31.54 33.27 13.16
C ASP A 489 -32.40 32.08 12.70
N ILE A 490 -31.75 31.04 12.18
CA ILE A 490 -32.41 29.77 11.89
C ILE A 490 -32.49 28.99 13.22
N ASP A 491 -33.70 28.97 13.80
CA ASP A 491 -34.06 28.22 15.01
C ASP A 491 -33.95 26.71 14.77
N TRP A 492 -33.00 26.09 15.46
CA TRP A 492 -32.80 24.64 15.50
C TRP A 492 -32.91 24.15 16.96
N GLY A 493 -34.10 24.26 17.55
CA GLY A 493 -34.61 23.44 18.66
C GLY A 493 -33.62 23.14 19.81
N ASP A 494 -33.79 23.86 20.93
CA ASP A 494 -32.98 23.76 22.15
C ASP A 494 -33.02 22.36 22.82
N GLU A 495 -31.83 21.75 22.98
CA GLU A 495 -31.57 20.59 23.83
C GLU A 495 -31.39 21.04 25.29
N ASN A 496 -32.49 21.39 25.96
CA ASN A 496 -32.55 21.44 27.44
C ASN A 496 -33.97 21.17 27.94
N ALA A 497 -34.38 19.89 27.91
CA ALA A 497 -35.47 19.40 28.74
C ALA A 497 -34.92 18.34 29.69
N GLU A 498 -34.84 18.70 30.96
CA GLU A 498 -34.44 17.81 32.06
C GLU A 498 -35.34 16.57 32.10
N GLN A 499 -34.71 15.40 32.15
CA GLN A 499 -35.37 14.11 32.36
C GLN A 499 -36.04 14.05 33.74
N PRO A 500 -37.31 13.63 33.87
CA PRO A 500 -37.82 13.18 35.16
C PRO A 500 -37.21 11.81 35.47
N THR A 501 -36.59 11.73 36.64
CA THR A 501 -35.95 10.56 37.23
C THR A 501 -36.87 9.35 37.28
N ALA A 502 -36.36 8.20 36.84
CA ALA A 502 -37.01 6.89 36.98
C ALA A 502 -37.29 6.57 38.45
N ALA A 503 -38.57 6.56 38.83
CA ALA A 503 -39.05 5.91 40.04
C ALA A 503 -39.55 4.51 39.66
N GLU A 504 -38.94 3.49 40.26
CA GLU A 504 -39.36 2.09 40.17
C GLU A 504 -40.82 1.94 40.62
N ILE A 505 -41.70 1.50 39.71
CA ILE A 505 -43.06 1.07 40.05
C ILE A 505 -43.10 -0.46 40.00
N TYR A 506 -43.11 -1.06 41.19
CA TYR A 506 -43.43 -2.48 41.39
C TYR A 506 -44.93 -2.70 41.17
N CYS A 507 -45.32 -3.34 40.07
CA CYS A 507 -46.69 -3.82 39.87
C CYS A 507 -46.85 -5.26 40.39
N ASN A 508 -46.97 -5.40 41.71
CA ASN A 508 -47.71 -6.51 42.32
C ASN A 508 -48.98 -5.93 42.95
N ILE A 509 -50.04 -5.83 42.15
CA ILE A 509 -51.40 -5.62 42.65
C ILE A 509 -52.31 -6.55 41.85
N SER A 510 -52.91 -7.51 42.57
CA SER A 510 -53.91 -8.46 42.05
C SER A 510 -55.20 -7.71 41.64
N LEU A 511 -55.69 -8.02 40.46
CA LEU A 511 -56.83 -7.40 39.77
C LEU A 511 -58.20 -7.92 40.27
N GLU A 512 -58.38 -8.07 41.58
CA GLU A 512 -59.67 -8.50 42.17
C GLU A 512 -60.27 -7.49 43.15
N GLU A 513 -59.62 -6.35 43.41
CA GLU A 513 -60.09 -5.36 44.40
C GLU A 513 -60.11 -3.92 43.87
N SER A 514 -60.58 -3.74 42.63
CA SER A 514 -60.97 -2.42 42.13
C SER A 514 -62.35 -2.55 41.49
N GLY A 515 -63.39 -2.21 42.26
CA GLY A 515 -64.79 -2.24 41.83
C GLY A 515 -65.10 -1.26 40.71
N ILE A 516 -64.54 -1.49 39.52
CA ILE A 516 -64.86 -0.81 38.28
C ILE A 516 -65.73 -1.77 37.46
N VAL A 517 -66.98 -1.37 37.30
CA VAL A 517 -68.00 -2.08 36.51
C VAL A 517 -67.60 -2.01 35.04
N VAL A 518 -67.39 -3.17 34.41
CA VAL A 518 -67.23 -3.29 32.96
C VAL A 518 -68.61 -3.14 32.32
N GLU A 519 -68.93 -1.93 31.84
CA GLU A 519 -69.93 -1.78 30.79
C GLU A 519 -69.27 -2.09 29.45
N ALA A 520 -69.78 -3.13 28.78
CA ALA A 520 -69.33 -3.57 27.47
C ALA A 520 -69.59 -2.48 26.41
N SER A 521 -68.57 -1.69 26.08
CA SER A 521 -68.53 -0.93 24.83
C SER A 521 -67.86 -1.79 23.76
N GLY A 522 -68.70 -2.54 23.03
CA GLY A 522 -68.32 -3.22 21.81
C GLY A 522 -67.70 -2.22 20.82
N HIS A 523 -66.58 -2.62 20.22
CA HIS A 523 -66.01 -1.91 19.08
C HIS A 523 -66.34 -2.73 17.84
N GLU A 524 -67.55 -2.57 17.31
CA GLU A 524 -67.82 -2.94 15.91
C GLU A 524 -66.91 -2.07 15.03
N GLY A 525 -65.81 -2.66 14.53
CA GLY A 525 -64.94 -2.07 13.51
C GLY A 525 -63.94 -1.03 14.01
N GLY A 526 -62.92 -1.45 14.77
CA GLY A 526 -61.78 -0.60 15.14
C GLY A 526 -60.85 -0.25 13.97
N VAL A 527 -60.14 0.88 14.10
CA VAL A 527 -59.13 1.36 13.14
C VAL A 527 -57.75 0.95 13.64
N ALA A 528 -56.98 0.22 12.83
CA ALA A 528 -55.62 -0.17 13.18
C ALA A 528 -54.67 1.02 12.95
N THR A 529 -54.02 1.52 14.01
CA THR A 529 -53.09 2.67 13.94
C THR A 529 -51.74 2.35 14.58
N GLY A 530 -50.65 2.92 14.04
CA GLY A 530 -49.31 2.77 14.62
C GLY A 530 -48.79 1.33 14.57
N SER A 531 -48.36 0.78 15.71
CA SER A 531 -47.82 -0.59 15.81
C SER A 531 -48.86 -1.69 15.49
N GLU A 532 -50.15 -1.36 15.56
CA GLU A 532 -51.26 -2.27 15.30
C GLU A 532 -51.61 -2.38 13.81
N ALA A 533 -51.16 -1.42 13.00
CA ALA A 533 -51.34 -1.39 11.55
C ALA A 533 -50.37 -2.34 10.81
N HIS A 534 -49.24 -2.69 11.44
CA HIS A 534 -48.29 -3.64 10.88
C HIS A 534 -48.88 -5.06 10.84
N THR A 535 -48.51 -5.82 9.80
CA THR A 535 -48.80 -7.26 9.75
C THR A 535 -47.98 -8.03 10.78
N ILE A 536 -48.42 -9.24 11.15
CA ILE A 536 -47.74 -10.09 12.15
C ILE A 536 -46.27 -10.34 11.80
N LEU A 537 -45.94 -10.47 10.52
CA LEU A 537 -44.56 -10.66 10.07
C LEU A 537 -43.78 -9.35 9.85
N ASP A 538 -44.47 -8.21 9.81
CA ASP A 538 -43.88 -6.88 9.65
C ASP A 538 -43.49 -6.25 11.00
N ASN A 539 -44.30 -6.50 12.05
CA ASN A 539 -43.97 -6.07 13.41
C ASN A 539 -42.74 -6.84 13.94
N PRO A 540 -41.68 -6.15 14.40
CA PRO A 540 -40.43 -6.79 14.81
C PRO A 540 -40.59 -7.76 15.99
N THR A 541 -41.49 -7.47 16.94
CA THR A 541 -41.66 -8.31 18.14
C THR A 541 -42.28 -9.66 17.79
N THR A 542 -43.35 -9.65 17.00
CA THR A 542 -44.05 -10.86 16.56
C THR A 542 -43.26 -11.62 15.49
N ARG A 543 -42.49 -10.92 14.65
CA ARG A 543 -41.56 -11.56 13.70
C ARG A 543 -40.45 -12.32 14.43
N SER A 544 -39.83 -11.71 15.44
CA SER A 544 -38.81 -12.40 16.26
C SER A 544 -39.38 -13.62 16.97
N GLU A 545 -40.59 -13.52 17.50
CA GLU A 545 -41.27 -14.65 18.14
C GLU A 545 -41.62 -15.76 17.14
N PHE A 546 -42.09 -15.42 15.93
CA PHE A 546 -42.30 -16.37 14.83
C PHE A 546 -41.00 -17.12 14.45
N ILE A 547 -39.88 -16.41 14.41
CA ILE A 547 -38.56 -17.00 14.12
C ILE A 547 -38.11 -17.93 15.26
N ASN A 548 -38.25 -17.49 16.51
CA ASN A 548 -37.91 -18.30 17.68
C ASN A 548 -38.70 -19.62 17.70
N GLN A 549 -39.99 -19.57 17.40
CA GLN A 549 -40.86 -20.73 17.29
C GLN A 549 -40.45 -21.69 16.15
N LEU A 550 -39.93 -21.17 15.03
CA LEU A 550 -39.36 -22.01 13.97
C LEU A 550 -38.06 -22.71 14.40
N PHE A 551 -37.19 -22.02 15.15
CA PHE A 551 -35.99 -22.62 15.72
C PHE A 551 -36.32 -23.67 16.79
N GLU A 552 -37.37 -23.45 17.59
CA GLU A 552 -37.89 -24.43 18.54
C GLU A 552 -38.29 -25.74 17.81
N LEU A 553 -39.08 -25.62 16.73
CA LEU A 553 -39.46 -26.77 15.90
C LEU A 553 -38.24 -27.45 15.26
N GLU A 554 -37.26 -26.69 14.80
CA GLU A 554 -36.02 -27.25 14.22
C GLU A 554 -35.21 -28.03 15.27
N ALA A 555 -35.01 -27.44 16.45
CA ALA A 555 -34.29 -28.07 17.55
C ALA A 555 -34.98 -29.36 18.00
N PHE A 556 -36.31 -29.33 18.10
CA PHE A 556 -37.12 -30.51 18.41
C PHE A 556 -36.93 -31.63 17.39
N MET A 557 -37.02 -31.34 16.09
CA MET A 557 -36.85 -32.35 15.04
C MET A 557 -35.43 -32.92 15.00
N LYS A 558 -34.40 -32.09 15.22
CA LYS A 558 -33.01 -32.53 15.36
C LYS A 558 -32.82 -33.45 16.56
N LEU A 559 -33.41 -33.12 17.69
CA LEU A 559 -33.37 -33.95 18.90
C LEU A 559 -34.05 -35.30 18.67
N ARG A 560 -35.23 -35.32 18.04
CA ARG A 560 -35.95 -36.55 17.68
C ARG A 560 -35.16 -37.43 16.73
N LEU A 561 -34.54 -36.86 15.70
CA LEU A 561 -33.66 -37.59 14.78
C LEU A 561 -32.43 -38.18 15.46
N TYR A 562 -31.88 -37.48 16.45
CA TYR A 562 -30.76 -37.99 17.24
C TYR A 562 -31.20 -39.17 18.11
N GLU A 563 -32.36 -39.07 18.77
CA GLU A 563 -32.94 -40.16 19.57
C GLU A 563 -33.20 -41.41 18.72
N PHE A 564 -33.75 -41.25 17.50
CA PHE A 564 -33.96 -42.37 16.57
C PHE A 564 -32.67 -43.02 16.03
N LYS A 565 -31.53 -42.32 16.07
CA LYS A 565 -30.22 -42.83 15.61
C LYS A 565 -29.37 -43.46 16.74
N GLY A 566 -29.81 -43.31 18.00
CA GLY A 566 -29.12 -43.87 19.16
C GLY A 566 -29.23 -45.40 19.25
N ASP A 567 -28.22 -46.03 19.87
CA ASP A 567 -28.10 -47.49 20.00
C ASP A 567 -29.32 -48.10 20.74
N ASP A 568 -29.89 -49.19 20.18
CA ASP A 568 -31.18 -49.79 20.55
C ASP A 568 -31.38 -50.13 22.04
N ARG A 569 -30.29 -50.21 22.80
CA ARG A 569 -30.30 -50.66 24.20
C ARG A 569 -30.85 -49.62 25.19
N ASN A 570 -30.79 -48.32 24.85
CA ASN A 570 -31.41 -47.25 25.63
C ASN A 570 -32.80 -46.84 25.07
N ASN A 571 -33.11 -47.18 23.82
CA ASN A 571 -34.37 -46.82 23.14
C ASN A 571 -35.51 -47.83 23.38
N LEU A 572 -35.25 -48.96 24.03
CA LEU A 572 -36.27 -49.96 24.34
C LEU A 572 -37.27 -49.47 25.40
N LEU A 573 -36.86 -48.54 26.28
CA LEU A 573 -37.72 -47.92 27.30
C LEU A 573 -38.61 -46.82 26.71
N SER A 574 -38.14 -46.06 25.72
CA SER A 574 -38.96 -45.04 25.05
C SER A 574 -40.04 -45.66 24.16
N PHE A 575 -39.73 -46.76 23.47
CA PHE A 575 -40.72 -47.50 22.67
C PHE A 575 -41.83 -48.14 23.52
N SER A 576 -41.51 -48.60 24.73
CA SER A 576 -42.47 -49.14 25.70
C SER A 576 -43.38 -48.05 26.31
N GLN A 577 -42.89 -46.81 26.43
CA GLN A 577 -43.66 -45.69 27.00
C GLN A 577 -44.54 -45.00 25.94
N MET A 578 -44.16 -45.04 24.65
CA MET A 578 -44.92 -44.41 23.55
C MET A 578 -46.09 -45.26 23.01
N GLN A 579 -46.39 -46.40 23.63
CA GLN A 579 -47.49 -47.27 23.21
C GLN A 579 -48.88 -46.67 23.47
N ASP A 580 -48.97 -45.70 24.40
CA ASP A 580 -50.17 -44.90 24.69
C ASP A 580 -50.21 -43.56 23.92
N ALA A 581 -49.22 -43.30 23.06
CA ALA A 581 -49.13 -42.06 22.28
C ALA A 581 -50.05 -42.08 21.04
N SER A 582 -50.38 -40.89 20.50
CA SER A 582 -51.18 -40.75 19.27
C SER A 582 -50.57 -41.49 18.06
N SER A 583 -51.40 -41.93 17.13
CA SER A 583 -50.98 -42.69 15.93
C SER A 583 -49.96 -41.95 15.06
N ILE A 584 -49.94 -40.61 15.12
CA ILE A 584 -48.96 -39.76 14.43
C ILE A 584 -47.54 -39.90 15.01
N LEU A 585 -47.41 -40.21 16.31
CA LEU A 585 -46.14 -40.42 17.00
C LEU A 585 -45.65 -41.87 16.89
N GLN A 586 -46.56 -42.83 16.73
CA GLN A 586 -46.24 -44.25 16.61
C GLN A 586 -45.77 -44.65 15.21
N LEU A 587 -46.26 -43.96 14.18
CA LEU A 587 -45.93 -44.23 12.77
C LEU A 587 -44.79 -43.37 12.22
N SER A 588 -44.18 -42.51 13.05
CA SER A 588 -43.08 -41.65 12.62
C SER A 588 -41.80 -42.46 12.41
N THR A 589 -41.24 -42.39 11.20
CA THR A 589 -39.96 -42.98 10.85
C THR A 589 -38.86 -41.93 10.79
N ILE A 590 -37.60 -42.39 10.80
CA ILE A 590 -36.41 -41.53 10.58
C ILE A 590 -36.57 -40.71 9.28
N GLU A 591 -37.11 -41.33 8.24
CA GLU A 591 -37.28 -40.70 6.92
C GLU A 591 -38.38 -39.61 6.94
N THR A 592 -39.50 -39.85 7.63
CA THR A 592 -40.55 -38.83 7.79
C THR A 592 -40.08 -37.64 8.63
N THR A 593 -39.30 -37.89 9.69
CA THR A 593 -38.76 -36.85 10.57
C THR A 593 -37.68 -36.03 9.87
N GLN A 594 -36.85 -36.67 9.02
CA GLN A 594 -35.87 -35.98 8.18
C GLN A 594 -36.56 -35.08 7.15
N ASN A 595 -37.62 -35.56 6.48
CA ASN A 595 -38.39 -34.74 5.54
C ASN A 595 -39.06 -33.54 6.22
N MET A 596 -39.53 -33.70 7.47
CA MET A 596 -40.08 -32.59 8.27
C MET A 596 -38.99 -31.58 8.65
N LEU A 597 -37.79 -32.05 9.03
CA LEU A 597 -36.65 -31.18 9.33
C LEU A 597 -36.17 -30.41 8.09
N ASP A 598 -36.01 -31.09 6.95
CA ASP A 598 -35.58 -30.47 5.69
C ASP A 598 -36.60 -29.42 5.24
N ASN A 599 -37.89 -29.69 5.48
CA ASN A 599 -38.96 -28.72 5.26
C ASN A 599 -38.75 -27.47 6.14
N ILE A 600 -38.55 -27.59 7.46
CA ILE A 600 -38.29 -26.45 8.36
C ILE A 600 -37.02 -25.68 7.95
N GLN A 601 -35.93 -26.39 7.68
CA GLN A 601 -34.64 -25.79 7.32
C GLN A 601 -34.68 -24.99 6.03
N GLN A 602 -35.47 -25.43 5.05
CA GLN A 602 -35.68 -24.67 3.82
C GLN A 602 -36.37 -23.32 4.09
N LYS A 603 -37.25 -23.24 5.10
CA LYS A 603 -37.99 -22.00 5.44
C LYS A 603 -37.14 -21.10 6.33
N LEU A 604 -36.41 -21.66 7.30
CA LEU A 604 -35.44 -20.93 8.11
C LEU A 604 -34.36 -20.28 7.26
N ASN A 605 -33.80 -20.97 6.25
CA ASN A 605 -32.81 -20.39 5.34
C ASN A 605 -33.33 -19.18 4.54
N LEU A 606 -34.63 -19.10 4.26
CA LEU A 606 -35.23 -17.95 3.57
C LEU A 606 -35.40 -16.76 4.51
N ILE A 607 -35.77 -17.01 5.77
CA ILE A 607 -36.01 -15.98 6.78
C ILE A 607 -34.69 -15.46 7.37
N ASP A 608 -33.73 -16.35 7.63
CA ASP A 608 -32.39 -16.02 8.14
C ASP A 608 -31.69 -15.02 7.21
N ARG A 609 -31.67 -15.29 5.89
CA ARG A 609 -31.11 -14.34 4.90
C ARG A 609 -31.74 -12.95 4.94
N MET A 610 -33.04 -12.85 5.23
CA MET A 610 -33.71 -11.56 5.35
C MET A 610 -33.36 -10.84 6.65
N VAL A 611 -33.32 -11.57 7.77
CA VAL A 611 -33.02 -11.03 9.10
C VAL A 611 -31.56 -10.58 9.20
N THR A 612 -30.61 -11.41 8.74
CA THR A 612 -29.17 -11.03 8.74
C THR A 612 -28.92 -9.81 7.86
N GLN A 613 -29.63 -9.70 6.73
CA GLN A 613 -29.53 -8.55 5.84
C GLN A 613 -30.13 -7.28 6.49
N GLN A 614 -31.24 -7.40 7.22
CA GLN A 614 -31.88 -6.27 7.91
C GLN A 614 -31.07 -5.78 9.12
N GLU A 615 -30.51 -6.70 9.91
CA GLU A 615 -29.62 -6.36 11.04
C GLU A 615 -28.32 -5.70 10.56
N SER A 616 -27.72 -6.21 9.48
CA SER A 616 -26.54 -5.60 8.86
C SER A 616 -26.84 -4.18 8.34
N MET A 617 -28.02 -3.95 7.77
CA MET A 617 -28.44 -2.62 7.32
C MET A 617 -28.64 -1.65 8.49
N ARG A 618 -29.26 -2.10 9.59
CA ARG A 618 -29.48 -1.28 10.78
C ARG A 618 -28.16 -0.89 11.45
N GLN A 619 -27.24 -1.83 11.60
CA GLN A 619 -25.91 -1.56 12.15
C GLN A 619 -25.12 -0.56 11.30
N LYS A 620 -25.17 -0.71 9.96
CA LYS A 620 -24.53 0.24 9.03
C LYS A 620 -25.16 1.63 9.07
N GLN A 621 -26.47 1.72 9.30
CA GLN A 621 -27.16 2.99 9.44
C GLN A 621 -26.72 3.73 10.71
N ASP A 622 -26.59 3.02 11.83
CA ASP A 622 -26.10 3.58 13.09
C ASP A 622 -24.64 4.04 12.96
N ASP A 623 -23.79 3.26 12.26
CA ASP A 623 -22.40 3.62 11.99
C ASP A 623 -22.28 4.87 11.09
N ALA A 624 -23.11 4.97 10.04
CA ALA A 624 -23.15 6.13 9.17
C ALA A 624 -23.62 7.38 9.92
N GLN A 625 -24.62 7.25 10.80
CA GLN A 625 -25.11 8.36 11.62
C GLN A 625 -24.02 8.86 12.58
N ASN A 626 -23.29 7.95 13.23
CA ASN A 626 -22.14 8.29 14.07
C ASN A 626 -21.04 9.04 13.30
N GLN A 627 -20.76 8.64 12.05
CA GLN A 627 -19.81 9.34 11.18
C GLN A 627 -20.27 10.75 10.81
N ILE A 628 -21.56 10.91 10.48
CA ILE A 628 -22.17 12.21 10.18
C ILE A 628 -22.07 13.12 11.40
N ASP A 629 -22.41 12.63 12.60
CA ASP A 629 -22.37 13.42 13.83
C ASP A 629 -20.93 13.84 14.18
N LYS A 630 -19.93 13.02 13.85
CA LYS A 630 -18.50 13.36 13.99
C LYS A 630 -18.01 14.40 12.97
N LEU A 631 -18.50 14.36 11.74
CA LEU A 631 -18.10 15.26 10.66
C LEU A 631 -18.83 16.62 10.71
N ARG A 632 -20.05 16.67 11.27
CA ARG A 632 -20.88 17.87 11.41
C ARG A 632 -20.15 19.06 12.07
N PRO A 633 -19.46 18.92 13.21
CA PRO A 633 -18.75 20.05 13.83
C PRO A 633 -17.53 20.50 13.00
N LEU A 634 -16.83 19.57 12.33
CA LEU A 634 -15.68 19.90 11.49
C LEU A 634 -16.11 20.70 10.26
N LEU A 635 -17.23 20.31 9.62
CA LEU A 635 -17.77 21.06 8.48
C LEU A 635 -18.19 22.47 8.89
N LYS A 636 -18.84 22.63 10.06
CA LYS A 636 -19.17 23.96 10.62
C LYS A 636 -17.92 24.83 10.80
N LEU A 637 -16.84 24.24 11.33
CA LEU A 637 -15.57 24.95 11.52
C LEU A 637 -14.92 25.37 10.19
N VAL A 638 -14.96 24.50 9.18
CA VAL A 638 -14.44 24.81 7.83
C VAL A 638 -15.24 25.94 7.21
N VAL A 639 -16.58 25.88 7.24
CA VAL A 639 -17.44 26.96 6.72
C VAL A 639 -17.17 28.28 7.44
N GLN A 640 -16.98 28.25 8.76
CA GLN A 640 -16.63 29.44 9.53
C GLN A 640 -15.27 30.01 9.12
N ARG A 641 -14.24 29.17 9.00
CA ARG A 641 -12.90 29.57 8.52
C ARG A 641 -12.93 30.12 7.10
N THR A 642 -13.72 29.53 6.21
CA THR A 642 -13.90 30.03 4.85
C THR A 642 -14.58 31.40 4.85
N LYS A 643 -15.58 31.62 5.72
CA LYS A 643 -16.20 32.93 5.91
C LYS A 643 -15.19 33.96 6.42
N GLU A 644 -14.38 33.63 7.43
CA GLU A 644 -13.30 34.49 7.96
C GLU A 644 -12.29 34.89 6.88
N LEU A 645 -11.84 33.94 6.06
CA LEU A 645 -10.94 34.20 4.94
C LEU A 645 -11.58 35.07 3.85
N GLN A 646 -12.88 34.92 3.61
CA GLN A 646 -13.62 35.80 2.69
C GLN A 646 -13.75 37.22 3.23
N THR A 647 -13.94 37.41 4.54
CA THR A 647 -13.91 38.74 5.17
C THR A 647 -12.51 39.36 5.14
N GLU A 648 -11.44 38.59 5.38
CA GLU A 648 -10.07 39.07 5.24
C GLU A 648 -9.74 39.49 3.79
N ASN A 649 -10.21 38.73 2.79
CA ASN A 649 -10.08 39.10 1.38
C ASN A 649 -10.88 40.37 1.02
N LYS A 650 -12.00 40.65 1.69
CA LYS A 650 -12.75 41.91 1.53
C LYS A 650 -12.03 43.11 2.16
N ILE A 651 -11.21 42.91 3.20
CA ILE A 651 -10.44 43.99 3.86
C ILE A 651 -9.22 44.40 3.02
N PHE A 652 -8.68 43.52 2.18
CA PHE A 652 -7.63 43.83 1.20
C PHE A 652 -8.11 43.61 -0.24
N PRO A 653 -8.92 44.53 -0.81
CA PRO A 653 -9.28 44.44 -2.22
C PRO A 653 -8.03 44.67 -3.08
N ARG A 654 -7.62 43.61 -3.80
CA ARG A 654 -6.71 43.59 -4.96
C ARG A 654 -5.82 44.84 -5.13
N SER A 655 -4.63 44.83 -4.53
CA SER A 655 -3.50 45.52 -5.14
C SER A 655 -3.07 44.72 -6.37
N THR A 656 -3.61 45.14 -7.51
CA THR A 656 -3.20 44.87 -8.89
C THR A 656 -1.73 44.49 -9.07
N ARG A 657 -1.48 43.49 -9.94
CA ARG A 657 -0.25 43.21 -10.70
C ARG A 657 0.88 42.41 -10.03
N ILE A 658 0.73 41.09 -10.03
CA ILE A 658 1.87 40.16 -10.18
C ILE A 658 1.57 39.26 -11.41
N GLU A 659 1.50 39.90 -12.57
CA GLU A 659 1.73 39.26 -13.87
C GLU A 659 2.90 40.00 -14.52
N ARG A 660 4.09 39.67 -14.04
CA ARG A 660 5.37 39.83 -14.73
C ARG A 660 6.35 38.94 -13.96
N TYR A 661 7.08 38.10 -14.69
CA TYR A 661 7.91 36.98 -14.23
C TYR A 661 7.22 35.61 -14.20
N ILE A 662 6.74 35.18 -15.37
CA ILE A 662 7.23 33.95 -16.01
C ILE A 662 7.87 34.37 -17.34
#